data_AF-A0A1B0FPB7-F1
#
_entry.id   AF-A0A1B0FPB7-F1
#
_cell.length_a   1.000
_cell.length_b   1.000
_cell.length_c   1.000
_cell.angle_alpha   90.00
_cell.angle_beta   90.00
_cell.angle_gamma   90.00
#
_symmetry.space_group_name_H-M   'P 1'
#
loop_
_entity.id
_entity.type
_entity.pdbx_description
1 polymer ?
#
loop_
_entity_poly.entity_id
_entity_poly.type
_entity_poly.pdbx_seq_one_letter_code
_entity_poly.pdbx_strand_id
1 'polypeptide(L)'
;MDMRSWKNILLQWISECGFAERNFFNLEQSDIEKFYLNFSKKHHKIASGNCPELWDFLQQFYPEFDVNRDDDDGLSSADYIYVYSLMLHFSCVKYPQTFFHDICQKIPSSSQQSMALFFRELLEVEKLYKEDLRRAVAEVVVSHAPSRCSDSISRRNGGLTPGTNIKTDSPSLTPKRNIGTKRNSSLTPKTHLLEERTRELFALRAQLDTERYEKDLLEIQIKQNEDKILKLSQDRKKLVKQIQGLKIDVLMKTSGNNSAVDCEGEERNQAQHGLVKEISEKYMEKENEVKKLSETLRTTEEDKSRTEDKITYNGRHIEICGERIKLLEFEINDLTEEIEKRDSTIKYLTDAKVELEQFIAETRVVGSIASIEVDLLFSHASEVFSESSPNEAENLAVSVIDKQLREKEHENAQLREELRMLNGNNKLLAERLQELIKSEMSEFKITSDDLSESDLEADNWDPIAQFNMFASSMEKINMHHQLEKNKIKSLEHEIIVSQKENLELVRKLDSMLVEANLLKNDLNAFEHNNKELQETKERLQNSLHHCKAELKNSKEQLANSEKVKEGLTEEINALKTKLHQTENINAELTGSNSQLKEQLEGLQNKLQDLQDKWMTQTKCLEEQIKVLDDQLQNQSKELEVFQDAELALKIDYERHLRASGNELKNAKTNLENSEKNIEKLTNENEKLRESHQATTKRIERMAVKLSDAQASSIKLEREKEKLCKTLEANLATLETLQKEKDFLQSESRALKERLSYAERGHLQLLAKVQNLEHINRTLQDAKQKLEASDINDKTKINELEKVNESNEQKVRELTASLNRREHSNATLNLEIGGLNSQLQKLNSELSAKYKAQIEQIQRHLSGAQEQAHKYAELNHNLINQINELQDQYAKIDEQLSKVSLSLSISKERCDKLCNDMEQLRADLLVLRKTKAKAEREQEIINQSLKDMHARNEQLTRERDSLAESLIPRIGLLEDQIKQKTEEVENLQNELKQLREKTETQSLELTEGKKATATKVVELEELRTRLSNMNEALEKEQQLNEQLRSDNQLLHGKYQDANQHAAEATVNSGERVKGNRLELEKILEKMKAKFKRILRK
;
A
#
# COMPACT_ATOMS: atom_id res chain seq x y z
N MET A 1 -3.89 -31.46 12.20
CA MET A 1 -4.27 -31.93 10.84
C MET A 1 -3.82 -30.89 9.86
N ASP A 2 -3.21 -31.28 8.75
CA ASP A 2 -2.49 -30.35 7.90
C ASP A 2 -3.36 -29.79 6.76
N MET A 3 -3.84 -28.55 6.95
CA MET A 3 -4.61 -27.80 5.94
C MET A 3 -3.86 -27.60 4.62
N ARG A 4 -2.53 -27.80 4.57
CA ARG A 4 -1.71 -27.59 3.36
C ARG A 4 -2.18 -28.39 2.15
N SER A 5 -2.66 -29.63 2.32
CA SER A 5 -3.11 -30.45 1.18
C SER A 5 -4.30 -29.79 0.47
N TRP A 6 -5.28 -29.28 1.22
CA TRP A 6 -6.40 -28.53 0.66
C TRP A 6 -5.98 -27.17 0.10
N LYS A 7 -5.06 -26.45 0.76
CA LYS A 7 -4.49 -25.21 0.19
C LYS A 7 -3.83 -25.46 -1.17
N ASN A 8 -3.08 -26.55 -1.33
CA ASN A 8 -2.45 -26.92 -2.59
C ASN A 8 -3.47 -27.24 -3.70
N ILE A 9 -4.59 -27.91 -3.35
CA ILE A 9 -5.70 -28.19 -4.29
C ILE A 9 -6.37 -26.88 -4.74
N LEU A 10 -6.65 -25.97 -3.81
CA LEU A 10 -7.20 -24.64 -4.13
C LEU A 10 -6.23 -23.82 -5.00
N LEU A 11 -4.94 -23.80 -4.68
CA LEU A 11 -3.90 -23.13 -5.49
C LEU A 11 -3.85 -23.67 -6.92
N GLN A 12 -4.00 -24.97 -7.10
CA GLN A 12 -4.06 -25.59 -8.42
C GLN A 12 -5.34 -25.19 -9.17
N TRP A 13 -6.49 -25.16 -8.51
CA TRP A 13 -7.75 -24.68 -9.11
C TRP A 13 -7.69 -23.19 -9.50
N ILE A 14 -7.15 -22.33 -8.64
CA ILE A 14 -6.96 -20.89 -8.91
C ILE A 14 -6.02 -20.68 -10.12
N SER A 15 -4.94 -21.47 -10.20
CA SER A 15 -3.96 -21.41 -11.30
C SER A 15 -4.56 -21.84 -12.64
N GLU A 16 -5.39 -22.90 -12.65
CA GLU A 16 -6.10 -23.38 -13.84
C GLU A 16 -7.29 -22.48 -14.25
N CYS A 17 -7.89 -21.74 -13.31
CA CYS A 17 -8.84 -20.67 -13.64
C CYS A 17 -8.18 -19.53 -14.43
N GLY A 18 -6.91 -19.20 -14.13
CA GLY A 18 -6.16 -18.15 -14.81
C GLY A 18 -6.67 -16.73 -14.55
N PHE A 19 -7.35 -16.51 -13.42
CA PHE A 19 -8.00 -15.24 -13.06
C PHE A 19 -7.10 -14.28 -12.27
N ALA A 20 -5.99 -14.76 -11.73
CA ALA A 20 -4.95 -14.02 -11.03
C ALA A 20 -3.58 -14.22 -11.71
N GLU A 21 -2.62 -13.36 -11.40
CA GLU A 21 -1.26 -13.43 -11.96
C GLU A 21 -0.51 -14.63 -11.38
N ARG A 22 0.23 -15.38 -12.22
CA ARG A 22 0.83 -16.69 -11.89
C ARG A 22 2.09 -16.62 -10.98
N ASN A 23 2.17 -15.62 -10.11
CA ASN A 23 3.35 -15.28 -9.30
C ASN A 23 3.13 -15.48 -7.78
N PHE A 24 2.12 -16.27 -7.37
CA PHE A 24 1.87 -16.63 -5.98
C PHE A 24 2.29 -18.09 -5.68
N PHE A 25 2.86 -18.33 -4.51
CA PHE A 25 3.27 -19.68 -4.04
C PHE A 25 2.37 -20.21 -2.92
N ASN A 26 1.61 -19.34 -2.27
CA ASN A 26 0.60 -19.67 -1.26
C ASN A 26 -0.70 -18.89 -1.52
N LEU A 27 -1.78 -19.19 -0.79
CA LEU A 27 -3.08 -18.53 -1.03
C LEU A 27 -3.04 -17.07 -0.61
N GLU A 28 -2.32 -16.79 0.47
CA GLU A 28 -2.18 -15.49 1.12
C GLU A 28 -1.50 -14.45 0.21
N GLN A 29 -0.66 -14.89 -0.74
CA GLN A 29 -0.05 -14.09 -1.80
C GLN A 29 -0.95 -13.88 -3.02
N SER A 30 -2.08 -14.59 -3.13
CA SER A 30 -2.99 -14.46 -4.27
C SER A 30 -4.00 -13.32 -4.05
N ASP A 31 -4.11 -12.45 -5.05
CA ASP A 31 -5.03 -11.30 -5.07
C ASP A 31 -6.47 -11.80 -5.21
N ILE A 32 -7.13 -11.99 -4.05
CA ILE A 32 -8.45 -12.62 -3.95
C ILE A 32 -9.57 -11.73 -4.50
N GLU A 33 -9.46 -10.41 -4.38
CA GLU A 33 -10.42 -9.46 -4.95
C GLU A 33 -10.33 -9.42 -6.48
N LYS A 34 -9.12 -9.38 -7.05
CA LYS A 34 -8.91 -9.46 -8.51
C LYS A 34 -9.29 -10.82 -9.08
N PHE A 35 -9.08 -11.90 -8.32
CA PHE A 35 -9.61 -13.22 -8.65
C PHE A 35 -11.14 -13.21 -8.65
N TYR A 36 -11.77 -12.69 -7.59
CA TYR A 36 -13.22 -12.58 -7.47
C TYR A 36 -13.83 -11.74 -8.61
N LEU A 37 -13.27 -10.58 -8.90
CA LEU A 37 -13.69 -9.68 -9.98
C LEU A 37 -13.60 -10.31 -11.37
N ASN A 38 -12.83 -11.39 -11.55
CA ASN A 38 -12.76 -12.14 -12.80
C ASN A 38 -13.64 -13.42 -12.75
N PHE A 39 -13.79 -14.03 -11.57
CA PHE A 39 -14.74 -15.11 -11.30
C PHE A 39 -16.19 -14.65 -11.49
N SER A 40 -16.57 -13.50 -10.93
CA SER A 40 -17.92 -12.92 -11.03
C SER A 40 -18.36 -12.71 -12.49
N LYS A 41 -17.47 -12.13 -13.32
CA LYS A 41 -17.67 -11.94 -14.77
C LYS A 41 -17.85 -13.25 -15.56
N LYS A 42 -17.27 -14.35 -15.09
CA LYS A 42 -17.41 -15.68 -15.72
C LYS A 42 -18.62 -16.45 -15.20
N HIS A 43 -19.01 -16.21 -13.95
CA HIS A 43 -20.05 -16.95 -13.27
C HIS A 43 -21.44 -16.34 -13.53
N HIS A 44 -22.23 -16.93 -14.45
CA HIS A 44 -23.48 -16.32 -14.94
C HIS A 44 -24.45 -15.82 -13.85
N LYS A 45 -24.53 -16.53 -12.71
CA LYS A 45 -25.41 -16.17 -11.57
C LYS A 45 -24.93 -14.96 -10.76
N ILE A 46 -23.64 -14.60 -10.87
CA ILE A 46 -23.03 -13.41 -10.27
C ILE A 46 -22.94 -12.30 -11.31
N ALA A 47 -22.57 -12.60 -12.56
CA ALA A 47 -22.59 -11.64 -13.68
C ALA A 47 -23.99 -11.04 -13.98
N SER A 48 -25.05 -11.61 -13.41
CA SER A 48 -26.44 -11.10 -13.45
C SER A 48 -26.99 -10.65 -12.09
N GLY A 49 -26.17 -10.69 -11.03
CA GLY A 49 -26.48 -10.15 -9.71
C GLY A 49 -25.63 -8.92 -9.43
N ASN A 50 -26.12 -8.02 -8.56
CA ASN A 50 -25.38 -6.83 -8.17
C ASN A 50 -24.37 -7.16 -7.05
N CYS A 51 -23.41 -8.05 -7.33
CA CYS A 51 -22.29 -8.38 -6.43
C CYS A 51 -20.95 -7.96 -7.09
N PRO A 52 -20.65 -6.65 -7.20
CA PRO A 52 -19.37 -6.19 -7.72
C PRO A 52 -18.18 -6.65 -6.87
N GLU A 53 -18.35 -6.75 -5.55
CA GLU A 53 -17.28 -7.02 -4.59
C GLU A 53 -17.41 -8.41 -3.94
N LEU A 54 -16.29 -8.94 -3.43
CA LEU A 54 -16.26 -10.26 -2.78
C LEU A 54 -17.14 -10.30 -1.53
N TRP A 55 -17.23 -9.18 -0.81
CA TRP A 55 -18.07 -9.04 0.38
C TRP A 55 -19.56 -9.22 0.06
N ASP A 56 -20.06 -8.59 -1.00
CA ASP A 56 -21.47 -8.73 -1.44
C ASP A 56 -21.82 -10.19 -1.72
N PHE A 57 -20.90 -10.93 -2.35
CA PHE A 57 -21.07 -12.35 -2.65
C PHE A 57 -21.14 -13.21 -1.39
N LEU A 58 -20.27 -12.98 -0.41
CA LEU A 58 -20.31 -13.68 0.87
C LEU A 58 -21.62 -13.37 1.60
N GLN A 59 -21.98 -12.09 1.73
CA GLN A 59 -23.19 -11.67 2.44
C GLN A 59 -24.50 -12.10 1.73
N GLN A 60 -24.55 -12.12 0.39
CA GLN A 60 -25.75 -12.51 -0.35
C GLN A 60 -25.92 -14.03 -0.47
N PHE A 61 -24.85 -14.80 -0.61
CA PHE A 61 -24.94 -16.25 -0.90
C PHE A 61 -24.54 -17.16 0.27
N TYR A 62 -23.87 -16.64 1.29
CA TYR A 62 -23.46 -17.35 2.50
C TYR A 62 -23.58 -16.46 3.76
N PRO A 63 -24.77 -15.89 4.06
CA PRO A 63 -24.96 -14.95 5.17
C PRO A 63 -24.66 -15.55 6.56
N GLU A 64 -24.61 -16.88 6.70
CA GLU A 64 -24.20 -17.59 7.91
C GLU A 64 -22.67 -17.79 8.05
N PHE A 65 -21.86 -17.29 7.13
CA PHE A 65 -20.40 -17.44 7.16
C PHE A 65 -19.70 -16.23 7.80
N ASP A 66 -19.32 -16.35 9.07
CA ASP A 66 -18.57 -15.32 9.79
C ASP A 66 -17.17 -15.10 9.21
N VAL A 67 -16.89 -13.89 8.73
CA VAL A 67 -15.60 -13.47 8.16
C VAL A 67 -14.77 -12.71 9.21
N ASN A 68 -13.50 -13.08 9.38
CA ASN A 68 -12.56 -12.27 10.15
C ASN A 68 -12.06 -11.09 9.29
N ARG A 69 -11.95 -9.90 9.88
CA ARG A 69 -11.30 -8.74 9.25
C ARG A 69 -9.91 -8.50 9.84
N ASP A 70 -8.97 -8.09 9.01
CA ASP A 70 -7.64 -7.61 9.43
C ASP A 70 -7.69 -6.09 9.73
N ASP A 71 -6.60 -5.49 10.23
CA ASP A 71 -6.57 -4.12 10.77
C ASP A 71 -6.97 -3.00 9.76
N ASP A 72 -6.86 -3.27 8.45
CA ASP A 72 -7.29 -2.38 7.35
C ASP A 72 -8.78 -2.56 6.95
N ASP A 73 -9.59 -3.21 7.79
CA ASP A 73 -11.03 -3.57 7.59
C ASP A 73 -11.30 -4.54 6.42
N GLY A 74 -10.24 -5.05 5.76
CA GLY A 74 -10.30 -6.04 4.68
C GLY A 74 -10.44 -7.49 5.15
N LEU A 75 -10.70 -8.41 4.19
CA LEU A 75 -10.79 -9.85 4.44
C LEU A 75 -9.48 -10.41 5.00
N SER A 76 -9.56 -11.11 6.14
CA SER A 76 -8.37 -11.69 6.76
C SER A 76 -7.71 -12.78 5.91
N SER A 77 -6.39 -12.69 5.76
CA SER A 77 -5.57 -13.70 5.07
C SER A 77 -5.75 -15.12 5.64
N ALA A 78 -6.10 -15.24 6.91
CA ALA A 78 -6.41 -16.52 7.57
C ALA A 78 -7.66 -17.22 7.00
N ASP A 79 -8.61 -16.46 6.44
CA ASP A 79 -9.89 -16.96 5.94
C ASP A 79 -9.92 -17.22 4.43
N TYR A 80 -8.88 -16.83 3.67
CA TYR A 80 -8.78 -17.05 2.23
C TYR A 80 -9.03 -18.52 1.83
N ILE A 81 -8.54 -19.47 2.64
CA ILE A 81 -8.80 -20.92 2.43
C ILE A 81 -10.29 -21.25 2.41
N TYR A 82 -11.10 -20.65 3.28
CA TYR A 82 -12.54 -20.89 3.34
C TYR A 82 -13.28 -20.13 2.23
N VAL A 83 -12.87 -18.89 1.93
CA VAL A 83 -13.49 -18.08 0.87
C VAL A 83 -13.27 -18.70 -0.51
N TYR A 84 -12.05 -19.15 -0.83
CA TYR A 84 -11.80 -19.93 -2.05
C TYR A 84 -12.58 -21.25 -2.08
N SER A 85 -12.73 -21.92 -0.93
CA SER A 85 -13.58 -23.13 -0.82
C SER A 85 -15.07 -22.83 -1.09
N LEU A 86 -15.57 -21.67 -0.63
CA LEU A 86 -16.93 -21.21 -0.89
C LEU A 86 -17.17 -20.84 -2.35
N MET A 87 -16.18 -20.24 -3.02
CA MET A 87 -16.24 -19.95 -4.47
C MET A 87 -16.21 -21.23 -5.32
N LEU A 88 -15.37 -22.21 -4.94
CA LEU A 88 -15.34 -23.53 -5.55
C LEU A 88 -16.68 -24.26 -5.35
N HIS A 89 -17.18 -24.35 -4.12
CA HIS A 89 -18.50 -24.90 -3.80
C HIS A 89 -19.63 -24.18 -4.57
N PHE A 90 -19.56 -22.85 -4.68
CA PHE A 90 -20.57 -22.06 -5.39
C PHE A 90 -20.65 -22.44 -6.87
N SER A 91 -19.50 -22.49 -7.54
CA SER A 91 -19.39 -22.72 -8.99
C SER A 91 -19.53 -24.17 -9.42
N CYS A 92 -19.35 -25.13 -8.50
CA CYS A 92 -19.43 -26.56 -8.80
C CYS A 92 -20.65 -27.27 -8.19
N VAL A 93 -21.25 -26.73 -7.11
CA VAL A 93 -22.37 -27.37 -6.37
C VAL A 93 -23.59 -26.45 -6.26
N LYS A 94 -23.46 -25.24 -5.69
CA LYS A 94 -24.62 -24.37 -5.38
C LYS A 94 -25.28 -23.78 -6.63
N TYR A 95 -24.49 -23.40 -7.63
CA TYR A 95 -24.93 -22.92 -8.95
C TYR A 95 -23.98 -23.46 -10.04
N PRO A 96 -24.05 -24.77 -10.35
CA PRO A 96 -23.04 -25.48 -11.13
C PRO A 96 -22.87 -24.93 -12.55
N GLN A 97 -21.63 -24.90 -13.03
CA GLN A 97 -21.30 -24.41 -14.37
C GLN A 97 -20.25 -25.26 -15.08
N THR A 98 -20.53 -25.54 -16.35
CA THR A 98 -19.63 -26.27 -17.26
C THR A 98 -18.22 -25.70 -17.26
N PHE A 99 -18.05 -24.38 -17.40
CA PHE A 99 -16.72 -23.75 -17.39
C PHE A 99 -15.87 -24.11 -16.15
N PHE A 100 -16.48 -24.14 -14.96
CA PHE A 100 -15.77 -24.47 -13.71
C PHE A 100 -15.62 -25.98 -13.51
N HIS A 101 -16.57 -26.79 -13.98
CA HIS A 101 -16.43 -28.25 -14.07
C HIS A 101 -15.32 -28.67 -15.04
N ASP A 102 -15.19 -28.00 -16.20
CA ASP A 102 -14.15 -28.20 -17.21
C ASP A 102 -12.75 -27.82 -16.67
N ILE A 103 -12.67 -26.87 -15.74
CA ILE A 103 -11.44 -26.57 -14.99
C ILE A 103 -11.15 -27.71 -14.02
N CYS A 104 -12.13 -28.15 -13.22
CA CYS A 104 -11.95 -29.27 -12.30
C CYS A 104 -11.48 -30.55 -13.01
N GLN A 105 -11.95 -30.82 -14.24
CA GLN A 105 -11.53 -31.96 -15.05
C GLN A 105 -10.08 -31.90 -15.56
N LYS A 106 -9.43 -30.71 -15.57
CA LYS A 106 -8.00 -30.56 -15.97
C LYS A 106 -7.04 -30.78 -14.81
N ILE A 107 -7.50 -30.55 -13.58
CA ILE A 107 -6.74 -30.76 -12.35
C ILE A 107 -6.51 -32.28 -12.17
N PRO A 108 -5.37 -32.75 -11.62
CA PRO A 108 -5.08 -34.18 -11.45
C PRO A 108 -6.14 -34.98 -10.68
N SER A 109 -6.31 -36.25 -11.02
CA SER A 109 -7.39 -37.11 -10.51
C SER A 109 -7.42 -37.28 -8.98
N SER A 110 -6.27 -37.19 -8.29
CA SER A 110 -6.19 -37.21 -6.82
C SER A 110 -6.81 -35.95 -6.19
N SER A 111 -6.55 -34.79 -6.76
CA SER A 111 -7.21 -33.53 -6.41
C SER A 111 -8.70 -33.58 -6.79
N GLN A 112 -9.08 -34.15 -7.95
CA GLN A 112 -10.49 -34.34 -8.31
C GLN A 112 -11.25 -35.21 -7.30
N GLN A 113 -10.65 -36.32 -6.85
CA GLN A 113 -11.22 -37.18 -5.79
C GLN A 113 -11.40 -36.40 -4.48
N SER A 114 -10.41 -35.58 -4.12
CA SER A 114 -10.47 -34.69 -2.95
C SER A 114 -11.61 -33.68 -3.05
N MET A 115 -11.77 -33.05 -4.22
CA MET A 115 -12.85 -32.09 -4.49
C MET A 115 -14.23 -32.77 -4.53
N ALA A 116 -14.33 -33.99 -5.06
CA ALA A 116 -15.56 -34.78 -5.06
C ALA A 116 -15.98 -35.25 -3.66
N LEU A 117 -15.03 -35.48 -2.75
CA LEU A 117 -15.30 -35.72 -1.33
C LEU A 117 -15.73 -34.41 -0.64
N PHE A 118 -15.01 -33.30 -0.86
CA PHE A 118 -15.38 -31.98 -0.36
C PHE A 118 -16.81 -31.58 -0.74
N PHE A 119 -17.19 -31.79 -2.00
CA PHE A 119 -18.56 -31.53 -2.45
C PHE A 119 -19.57 -32.47 -1.81
N ARG A 120 -19.25 -33.74 -1.59
CA ARG A 120 -20.15 -34.71 -0.97
C ARG A 120 -20.55 -34.30 0.44
N GLU A 121 -19.60 -33.90 1.26
CA GLU A 121 -19.85 -33.45 2.64
C GLU A 121 -20.68 -32.17 2.72
N LEU A 122 -20.82 -31.43 1.61
CA LEU A 122 -21.57 -30.18 1.54
C LEU A 122 -22.86 -30.25 0.69
N LEU A 123 -23.12 -31.38 0.01
CA LEU A 123 -24.31 -31.55 -0.86
C LEU A 123 -25.64 -31.45 -0.10
N GLU A 124 -25.66 -31.85 1.17
CA GLU A 124 -26.87 -31.86 2.03
C GLU A 124 -26.93 -30.66 3.00
N VAL A 125 -25.97 -29.72 2.90
CA VAL A 125 -25.81 -28.61 3.85
C VAL A 125 -26.53 -27.35 3.37
N GLU A 126 -27.78 -27.16 3.80
CA GLU A 126 -28.62 -26.01 3.42
C GLU A 126 -28.04 -24.64 3.87
N LYS A 127 -27.39 -24.61 5.04
CA LYS A 127 -26.73 -23.43 5.63
C LYS A 127 -25.29 -23.77 5.98
N LEU A 128 -24.33 -23.02 5.44
CA LEU A 128 -22.90 -23.29 5.50
C LEU A 128 -22.21 -22.41 6.55
N TYR A 129 -21.90 -22.98 7.72
CA TYR A 129 -21.09 -22.31 8.73
C TYR A 129 -19.60 -22.58 8.53
N LYS A 130 -18.74 -21.74 9.13
CA LYS A 130 -17.27 -21.84 9.08
C LYS A 130 -16.78 -23.20 9.60
N GLU A 131 -17.46 -23.75 10.59
CA GLU A 131 -17.24 -25.06 11.19
C GLU A 131 -17.57 -26.24 10.26
N ASP A 132 -18.51 -26.09 9.32
CA ASP A 132 -18.86 -27.12 8.35
C ASP A 132 -17.81 -27.18 7.23
N LEU A 133 -17.34 -26.03 6.76
CA LEU A 133 -16.18 -25.97 5.85
C LEU A 133 -14.93 -26.58 6.51
N ARG A 134 -14.65 -26.26 7.78
CA ARG A 134 -13.55 -26.91 8.52
C ARG A 134 -13.72 -28.42 8.63
N ARG A 135 -14.96 -28.93 8.79
CA ARG A 135 -15.24 -30.37 8.84
C ARG A 135 -15.02 -31.03 7.48
N ALA A 136 -15.62 -30.50 6.41
CA ALA A 136 -15.47 -31.03 5.06
C ALA A 136 -14.00 -31.00 4.60
N VAL A 137 -13.27 -29.92 4.88
CA VAL A 137 -11.82 -29.83 4.59
C VAL A 137 -11.02 -30.84 5.43
N ALA A 138 -11.35 -31.05 6.71
CA ALA A 138 -10.69 -32.05 7.53
C ALA A 138 -10.96 -33.49 7.04
N GLU A 139 -12.18 -33.82 6.63
CA GLU A 139 -12.55 -35.15 6.14
C GLU A 139 -11.85 -35.49 4.82
N VAL A 140 -11.69 -34.49 3.95
CA VAL A 140 -10.88 -34.59 2.73
C VAL A 140 -9.39 -34.83 3.03
N VAL A 141 -8.86 -34.25 4.12
CA VAL A 141 -7.48 -34.52 4.58
C VAL A 141 -7.36 -35.93 5.17
N VAL A 142 -8.37 -36.42 5.89
CA VAL A 142 -8.40 -37.78 6.48
C VAL A 142 -8.52 -38.87 5.41
N SER A 143 -9.30 -38.62 4.36
CA SER A 143 -9.59 -39.58 3.28
C SER A 143 -8.39 -40.03 2.45
N HIS A 144 -7.22 -39.37 2.58
CA HIS A 144 -5.96 -39.80 1.95
C HIS A 144 -5.15 -40.80 2.79
N ALA A 145 -5.61 -41.16 3.99
CA ALA A 145 -5.03 -42.26 4.76
C ALA A 145 -5.21 -43.60 4.01
N PRO A 146 -4.15 -44.41 3.78
CA PRO A 146 -4.27 -45.63 2.98
C PRO A 146 -5.10 -46.74 3.66
N SER A 147 -6.39 -46.81 3.31
CA SER A 147 -7.23 -47.96 3.65
C SER A 147 -6.75 -49.21 2.91
N ARG A 148 -6.81 -50.37 3.58
CA ARG A 148 -6.40 -51.68 3.06
C ARG A 148 -7.61 -52.52 2.64
N CYS A 149 -7.33 -53.56 1.86
CA CYS A 149 -8.25 -54.56 1.31
C CYS A 149 -9.13 -54.00 0.16
N SER A 150 -9.00 -54.42 -1.11
CA SER A 150 -8.79 -55.76 -1.72
C SER A 150 -10.08 -56.59 -1.81
N ASP A 151 -10.33 -57.10 -3.02
CA ASP A 151 -11.49 -57.92 -3.36
C ASP A 151 -11.59 -59.21 -2.55
N SER A 152 -12.82 -59.63 -2.26
CA SER A 152 -13.14 -61.05 -2.07
C SER A 152 -14.46 -61.39 -2.76
N ILE A 153 -14.39 -62.23 -3.78
CA ILE A 153 -15.55 -62.70 -4.53
C ILE A 153 -16.33 -63.71 -3.69
N SER A 154 -17.63 -63.49 -3.48
CA SER A 154 -18.54 -64.58 -3.11
C SER A 154 -19.94 -64.37 -3.69
N ARG A 155 -20.57 -65.46 -4.13
CA ARG A 155 -21.92 -65.48 -4.71
C ARG A 155 -22.98 -65.61 -3.62
N ARG A 156 -24.11 -64.91 -3.78
CA ARG A 156 -25.44 -65.56 -3.77
C ARG A 156 -26.53 -64.69 -4.40
N ASN A 157 -27.63 -65.33 -4.79
CA ASN A 157 -28.70 -64.73 -5.58
C ASN A 157 -29.82 -64.15 -4.71
N GLY A 158 -30.51 -63.15 -5.29
CA GLY A 158 -31.90 -62.73 -5.09
C GLY A 158 -32.72 -63.18 -3.86
N GLY A 159 -33.23 -62.20 -3.14
CA GLY A 159 -34.36 -62.29 -2.21
C GLY A 159 -35.16 -60.98 -2.24
N LEU A 160 -36.47 -61.03 -2.02
CA LEU A 160 -37.39 -59.91 -2.25
C LEU A 160 -37.85 -59.22 -0.94
N THR A 161 -37.80 -57.89 -0.93
CA THR A 161 -38.68 -56.99 -0.13
C THR A 161 -38.55 -57.09 1.41
N PRO A 162 -39.28 -56.30 2.24
CA PRO A 162 -38.75 -54.97 2.55
C PRO A 162 -38.75 -54.56 4.04
N GLY A 163 -37.72 -53.78 4.39
CA GLY A 163 -37.60 -52.80 5.49
C GLY A 163 -38.52 -52.80 6.73
N THR A 164 -37.88 -52.84 7.90
CA THR A 164 -38.37 -52.17 9.12
C THR A 164 -37.21 -51.52 9.87
N ASN A 165 -37.30 -50.23 10.19
CA ASN A 165 -36.31 -49.54 11.03
C ASN A 165 -36.60 -49.81 12.51
N ILE A 166 -35.60 -50.28 13.26
CA ILE A 166 -35.60 -50.25 14.73
C ILE A 166 -34.27 -49.66 15.19
N LYS A 167 -34.34 -48.63 16.05
CA LYS A 167 -33.17 -48.04 16.71
C LYS A 167 -32.63 -49.00 17.78
N THR A 168 -31.32 -49.03 17.93
CA THR A 168 -30.65 -49.44 19.18
C THR A 168 -29.59 -48.39 19.51
N ASP A 169 -29.82 -47.62 20.56
CA ASP A 169 -28.84 -46.66 21.07
C ASP A 169 -27.62 -47.37 21.67
N SER A 170 -26.45 -46.75 21.62
CA SER A 170 -25.31 -47.06 22.49
C SER A 170 -24.44 -45.81 22.70
N PRO A 171 -23.78 -45.63 23.86
CA PRO A 171 -23.46 -44.29 24.34
C PRO A 171 -21.96 -43.94 24.28
N SER A 172 -21.63 -42.81 23.65
CA SER A 172 -20.27 -42.23 23.72
C SER A 172 -20.28 -40.70 23.55
N LEU A 173 -20.34 -39.97 24.67
CA LEU A 173 -20.05 -38.53 24.72
C LEU A 173 -19.05 -38.22 25.84
N THR A 174 -17.76 -38.34 25.52
CA THR A 174 -16.67 -37.71 26.30
C THR A 174 -16.55 -36.23 25.91
N PRO A 175 -16.13 -35.33 26.83
CA PRO A 175 -16.37 -33.90 26.65
C PRO A 175 -15.46 -33.21 25.62
N LYS A 176 -16.05 -32.39 24.74
CA LYS A 176 -15.28 -31.48 23.86
C LYS A 176 -14.47 -30.49 24.70
N ARG A 177 -13.16 -30.44 24.44
CA ARG A 177 -12.20 -29.57 25.13
C ARG A 177 -12.23 -28.15 24.53
N ASN A 178 -13.18 -27.32 24.99
CA ASN A 178 -13.27 -25.92 24.56
C ASN A 178 -11.97 -25.16 24.87
N ILE A 179 -11.36 -24.56 23.85
CA ILE A 179 -10.20 -23.68 24.01
C ILE A 179 -10.72 -22.29 24.38
N GLY A 180 -11.00 -22.10 25.66
CA GLY A 180 -11.37 -20.81 26.25
C GLY A 180 -10.15 -20.05 26.79
N THR A 181 -10.05 -18.76 26.48
CA THR A 181 -8.89 -17.93 26.84
C THR A 181 -8.90 -17.52 28.32
N LYS A 182 -8.19 -18.26 29.18
CA LYS A 182 -7.60 -17.78 30.45
C LYS A 182 -6.64 -18.83 31.06
N ARG A 183 -5.36 -18.47 31.23
CA ARG A 183 -4.34 -19.27 31.96
C ARG A 183 -3.79 -18.49 33.15
N ASN A 184 -4.54 -18.46 34.24
CA ASN A 184 -4.04 -17.97 35.53
C ASN A 184 -3.93 -19.15 36.51
N SER A 185 -2.81 -19.88 36.44
CA SER A 185 -2.43 -20.88 37.45
C SER A 185 -0.92 -20.83 37.67
N SER A 186 -0.49 -20.97 38.92
CA SER A 186 0.89 -20.72 39.35
C SER A 186 1.88 -21.69 38.69
N LEU A 187 2.81 -21.15 37.90
CA LEU A 187 3.84 -21.91 37.20
C LEU A 187 4.77 -22.62 38.20
N THR A 188 5.14 -23.86 37.90
CA THR A 188 6.28 -24.53 38.55
C THR A 188 7.55 -24.26 37.74
N PRO A 189 8.76 -24.46 38.29
CA PRO A 189 10.01 -24.13 37.58
C PRO A 189 10.15 -24.79 36.19
N LYS A 190 9.60 -26.00 36.01
CA LYS A 190 9.55 -26.68 34.70
C LYS A 190 8.63 -25.98 33.70
N THR A 191 7.52 -25.38 34.14
CA THR A 191 6.61 -24.66 33.24
C THR A 191 7.18 -23.33 32.79
N HIS A 192 7.89 -22.59 33.66
CA HIS A 192 8.58 -21.35 33.25
C HIS A 192 9.61 -21.62 32.13
N LEU A 193 10.49 -22.62 32.33
CA LEU A 193 11.49 -23.00 31.33
C LEU A 193 10.85 -23.42 29.99
N LEU A 194 9.67 -24.07 30.03
CA LEU A 194 8.94 -24.45 28.82
C LEU A 194 8.38 -23.23 28.08
N GLU A 195 7.86 -22.25 28.82
CA GLU A 195 7.27 -21.00 28.30
C GLU A 195 8.36 -20.00 27.81
N GLU A 196 9.54 -20.07 28.41
CA GLU A 196 10.77 -19.39 27.98
C GLU A 196 11.32 -20.00 26.69
N ARG A 197 11.52 -21.34 26.63
CA ARG A 197 11.88 -22.07 25.39
C ARG A 197 10.85 -21.87 24.27
N THR A 198 9.57 -21.74 24.61
CA THR A 198 8.49 -21.46 23.65
C THR A 198 8.58 -20.03 23.10
N ARG A 199 8.91 -19.04 23.94
CA ARG A 199 9.17 -17.65 23.48
C ARG A 199 10.44 -17.55 22.64
N GLU A 200 11.53 -18.22 23.03
CA GLU A 200 12.74 -18.33 22.20
C GLU A 200 12.42 -18.98 20.83
N LEU A 201 11.63 -20.05 20.78
CA LEU A 201 11.19 -20.68 19.53
C LEU A 201 10.32 -19.75 18.67
N PHE A 202 9.42 -18.96 19.27
CA PHE A 202 8.65 -17.96 18.51
C PHE A 202 9.53 -16.81 17.99
N ALA A 203 10.51 -16.35 18.77
CA ALA A 203 11.45 -15.32 18.33
C ALA A 203 12.36 -15.81 17.19
N LEU A 204 12.94 -17.01 17.32
CA LEU A 204 13.74 -17.65 16.26
C LEU A 204 12.91 -17.94 15.00
N ARG A 205 11.63 -18.26 15.16
CA ARG A 205 10.72 -18.45 14.02
C ARG A 205 10.40 -17.13 13.32
N ALA A 206 10.13 -16.07 14.07
CA ALA A 206 9.95 -14.73 13.51
C ALA A 206 11.22 -14.26 12.76
N GLN A 207 12.41 -14.48 13.33
CA GLN A 207 13.69 -14.20 12.65
C GLN A 207 13.86 -15.03 11.37
N LEU A 208 13.56 -16.33 11.39
CA LEU A 208 13.63 -17.19 10.20
C LEU A 208 12.63 -16.74 9.11
N ASP A 209 11.44 -16.29 9.49
CA ASP A 209 10.43 -15.84 8.54
C ASP A 209 10.73 -14.40 8.02
N THR A 210 11.44 -13.54 8.77
CA THR A 210 12.00 -12.29 8.23
C THR A 210 13.21 -12.50 7.31
N GLU A 211 14.12 -13.41 7.65
CA GLU A 211 15.26 -13.79 6.79
C GLU A 211 14.78 -14.39 5.46
N ARG A 212 13.68 -15.16 5.47
CA ARG A 212 12.99 -15.63 4.26
C ARG A 212 12.42 -14.48 3.44
N TYR A 213 11.72 -13.54 4.07
CA TYR A 213 11.18 -12.38 3.37
C TYR A 213 12.27 -11.53 2.70
N GLU A 214 13.38 -11.28 3.39
CA GLU A 214 14.53 -10.55 2.82
C GLU A 214 15.19 -11.34 1.68
N LYS A 215 15.38 -12.66 1.84
CA LYS A 215 15.90 -13.54 0.78
C LYS A 215 15.00 -13.53 -0.46
N ASP A 216 13.68 -13.66 -0.30
CA ASP A 216 12.73 -13.71 -1.41
C ASP A 216 12.66 -12.34 -2.13
N LEU A 217 12.76 -11.23 -1.39
CA LEU A 217 12.89 -9.87 -1.94
C LEU A 217 14.20 -9.71 -2.75
N LEU A 218 15.31 -10.22 -2.24
CA LEU A 218 16.60 -10.22 -2.94
C LEU A 218 16.57 -11.09 -4.20
N GLU A 219 15.92 -12.27 -4.18
CA GLU A 219 15.74 -13.10 -5.37
C GLU A 219 14.88 -12.41 -6.45
N ILE A 220 13.81 -11.69 -6.06
CA ILE A 220 13.04 -10.83 -6.96
C ILE A 220 13.93 -9.74 -7.57
N GLN A 221 14.75 -9.07 -6.76
CA GLN A 221 15.62 -7.99 -7.23
C GLN A 221 16.77 -8.49 -8.13
N ILE A 222 17.33 -9.68 -7.86
CA ILE A 222 18.29 -10.35 -8.72
C ILE A 222 17.65 -10.65 -10.08
N LYS A 223 16.46 -11.28 -10.09
CA LYS A 223 15.74 -11.62 -11.33
C LYS A 223 15.39 -10.40 -12.18
N GLN A 224 14.97 -9.29 -11.55
CA GLN A 224 14.76 -8.01 -12.25
C GLN A 224 16.05 -7.45 -12.86
N ASN A 225 17.19 -7.62 -12.19
CA ASN A 225 18.49 -7.24 -12.73
C ASN A 225 18.94 -8.16 -13.88
N GLU A 226 18.67 -9.46 -13.81
CA GLU A 226 18.92 -10.42 -14.89
C GLU A 226 18.11 -10.08 -16.16
N ASP A 227 16.79 -9.82 -16.03
CA ASP A 227 15.93 -9.38 -17.13
C ASP A 227 16.43 -8.05 -17.75
N LYS A 228 16.90 -7.12 -16.91
CA LYS A 228 17.48 -5.84 -17.33
C LYS A 228 18.81 -6.04 -18.07
N ILE A 229 19.68 -6.94 -17.60
CA ILE A 229 20.94 -7.32 -18.26
C ILE A 229 20.65 -8.01 -19.60
N LEU A 230 19.68 -8.93 -19.65
CA LEU A 230 19.21 -9.58 -20.87
C LEU A 230 18.76 -8.53 -21.89
N LYS A 231 17.91 -7.58 -21.50
CA LYS A 231 17.40 -6.51 -22.38
C LYS A 231 18.53 -5.60 -22.89
N LEU A 232 19.42 -5.15 -22.00
CA LEU A 232 20.61 -4.37 -22.38
C LEU A 232 21.56 -5.16 -23.30
N SER A 233 21.69 -6.48 -23.13
CA SER A 233 22.50 -7.32 -24.01
C SER A 233 21.88 -7.44 -25.42
N GLN A 234 20.55 -7.54 -25.51
CA GLN A 234 19.82 -7.55 -26.78
C GLN A 234 19.95 -6.21 -27.49
N ASP A 235 19.80 -5.09 -26.78
CA ASP A 235 19.91 -3.75 -27.36
C ASP A 235 21.36 -3.42 -27.76
N ARG A 236 22.36 -3.86 -26.98
CA ARG A 236 23.77 -3.86 -27.41
C ARG A 236 23.96 -4.69 -28.69
N LYS A 237 23.32 -5.86 -28.82
CA LYS A 237 23.39 -6.70 -30.03
C LYS A 237 22.71 -6.05 -31.25
N LYS A 238 21.65 -5.25 -31.05
CA LYS A 238 21.03 -4.41 -32.09
C LYS A 238 21.97 -3.26 -32.50
N LEU A 239 22.51 -2.51 -31.54
CA LEU A 239 23.44 -1.40 -31.78
C LEU A 239 24.71 -1.86 -32.50
N VAL A 240 25.31 -3.00 -32.12
CA VAL A 240 26.46 -3.57 -32.82
C VAL A 240 26.12 -3.93 -34.27
N LYS A 241 24.93 -4.49 -34.54
CA LYS A 241 24.47 -4.74 -35.93
C LYS A 241 24.26 -3.43 -36.71
N GLN A 242 23.71 -2.39 -36.10
CA GLN A 242 23.56 -1.08 -36.73
C GLN A 242 24.92 -0.43 -37.04
N ILE A 243 25.88 -0.49 -36.10
CA ILE A 243 27.25 0.00 -36.30
C ILE A 243 27.96 -0.80 -37.41
N GLN A 244 27.78 -2.12 -37.48
CA GLN A 244 28.30 -2.94 -38.58
C GLN A 244 27.67 -2.56 -39.92
N GLY A 245 26.35 -2.37 -39.99
CA GLY A 245 25.64 -1.91 -41.18
C GLY A 245 26.14 -0.53 -41.64
N LEU A 246 26.20 0.45 -40.74
CA LEU A 246 26.74 1.78 -41.03
C LEU A 246 28.22 1.75 -41.44
N LYS A 247 29.03 0.84 -40.88
CA LYS A 247 30.43 0.67 -41.28
C LYS A 247 30.56 0.09 -42.70
N ILE A 248 29.68 -0.83 -43.09
CA ILE A 248 29.60 -1.34 -44.47
C ILE A 248 29.15 -0.21 -45.41
N ASP A 249 28.12 0.55 -45.02
CA ASP A 249 27.61 1.70 -45.78
C ASP A 249 28.69 2.77 -46.00
N VAL A 250 29.50 3.06 -44.97
CA VAL A 250 30.65 3.97 -45.05
C VAL A 250 31.73 3.39 -45.96
N LEU A 251 32.11 2.11 -45.81
CA LEU A 251 33.11 1.46 -46.67
C LEU A 251 32.71 1.49 -48.15
N MET A 252 31.45 1.17 -48.45
CA MET A 252 30.91 1.23 -49.82
C MET A 252 30.92 2.66 -50.37
N LYS A 253 30.62 3.67 -49.55
CA LYS A 253 30.67 5.09 -49.95
C LYS A 253 32.11 5.62 -50.12
N THR A 254 33.06 5.16 -49.31
CA THR A 254 34.48 5.49 -49.49
C THR A 254 35.12 4.78 -50.68
N SER A 255 34.64 3.59 -51.06
CA SER A 255 35.11 2.88 -52.26
C SER A 255 34.67 3.54 -53.58
N GLY A 256 33.69 4.46 -53.52
CA GLY A 256 33.19 5.19 -54.69
C GLY A 256 33.96 6.46 -55.06
N ASN A 257 34.89 6.94 -54.22
CA ASN A 257 35.66 8.16 -54.44
C ASN A 257 37.15 7.93 -54.15
N ASN A 258 38.03 8.56 -54.95
CA ASN A 258 39.49 8.52 -54.88
C ASN A 258 40.16 7.25 -55.46
N SER A 259 40.12 7.12 -56.78
CA SER A 259 41.06 6.27 -57.53
C SER A 259 42.41 6.97 -57.76
N ALA A 260 43.44 6.66 -56.97
CA ALA A 260 44.85 6.80 -57.34
C ALA A 260 45.78 6.19 -56.26
N VAL A 261 46.72 5.32 -56.69
CA VAL A 261 48.02 4.98 -56.02
C VAL A 261 47.90 4.50 -54.56
N ASP A 262 48.10 3.22 -54.22
CA ASP A 262 49.39 2.52 -54.36
C ASP A 262 49.27 0.97 -54.29
N CYS A 263 50.26 0.25 -54.82
CA CYS A 263 50.18 -1.21 -55.04
C CYS A 263 50.55 -2.11 -53.84
N GLU A 264 50.81 -1.55 -52.65
CA GLU A 264 51.15 -2.34 -51.44
C GLU A 264 49.91 -2.82 -50.64
N GLY A 265 48.70 -2.41 -51.03
CA GLY A 265 47.46 -2.74 -50.31
C GLY A 265 46.97 -4.18 -50.50
N GLU A 266 47.23 -4.81 -51.64
CA GLU A 266 46.52 -6.04 -52.05
C GLU A 266 46.97 -7.29 -51.27
N GLU A 267 48.27 -7.55 -51.12
CA GLU A 267 48.76 -8.67 -50.29
C GLU A 267 48.29 -8.54 -48.84
N ARG A 268 48.29 -7.32 -48.30
CA ARG A 268 47.85 -7.03 -46.93
C ARG A 268 46.36 -7.29 -46.74
N ASN A 269 45.54 -6.86 -47.70
CA ASN A 269 44.10 -7.16 -47.74
C ASN A 269 43.83 -8.66 -47.92
N GLN A 270 44.61 -9.37 -48.74
CA GLN A 270 44.42 -10.80 -49.00
C GLN A 270 44.82 -11.66 -47.79
N ALA A 271 45.92 -11.32 -47.11
CA ALA A 271 46.30 -11.93 -45.83
C ALA A 271 45.27 -11.63 -44.72
N GLN A 272 44.76 -10.40 -44.66
CA GLN A 272 43.72 -10.01 -43.70
C GLN A 272 42.38 -10.72 -43.98
N HIS A 273 42.01 -10.92 -45.25
CA HIS A 273 40.85 -11.73 -45.64
C HIS A 273 41.04 -13.21 -45.30
N GLY A 274 42.24 -13.77 -45.47
CA GLY A 274 42.60 -15.12 -45.04
C GLY A 274 42.42 -15.31 -43.53
N LEU A 275 42.99 -14.40 -42.73
CA LEU A 275 42.84 -14.39 -41.27
C LEU A 275 41.38 -14.23 -40.83
N VAL A 276 40.61 -13.33 -41.47
CA VAL A 276 39.17 -13.17 -41.17
C VAL A 276 38.40 -14.46 -41.48
N LYS A 277 38.71 -15.15 -42.58
CA LYS A 277 38.08 -16.44 -42.92
C LYS A 277 38.44 -17.53 -41.90
N GLU A 278 39.71 -17.67 -41.53
CA GLU A 278 40.15 -18.66 -40.53
C GLU A 278 39.54 -18.39 -39.14
N ILE A 279 39.46 -17.11 -38.74
CA ILE A 279 38.77 -16.69 -37.50
C ILE A 279 37.28 -17.04 -37.58
N SER A 280 36.61 -16.80 -38.70
CA SER A 280 35.19 -17.17 -38.89
C SER A 280 34.97 -18.69 -38.84
N GLU A 281 35.85 -19.49 -39.45
CA GLU A 281 35.76 -20.95 -39.43
C GLU A 281 35.98 -21.49 -38.00
N LYS A 282 36.98 -20.98 -37.26
CA LYS A 282 37.17 -21.28 -35.83
C LYS A 282 36.02 -20.81 -34.95
N TYR A 283 35.37 -19.69 -35.27
CA TYR A 283 34.19 -19.21 -34.54
C TYR A 283 33.00 -20.15 -34.73
N MET A 284 32.73 -20.59 -35.97
CA MET A 284 31.70 -21.57 -36.28
C MET A 284 31.97 -22.93 -35.65
N GLU A 285 33.23 -23.38 -35.60
CA GLU A 285 33.63 -24.61 -34.93
C GLU A 285 33.36 -24.53 -33.41
N LYS A 286 33.72 -23.40 -32.77
CA LYS A 286 33.44 -23.17 -31.35
C LYS A 286 31.95 -22.99 -31.05
N GLU A 287 31.17 -22.38 -31.93
CA GLU A 287 29.71 -22.27 -31.77
C GLU A 287 29.02 -23.65 -31.86
N ASN A 288 29.50 -24.53 -32.74
CA ASN A 288 29.06 -25.93 -32.80
C ASN A 288 29.47 -26.73 -31.54
N GLU A 289 30.68 -26.52 -31.01
CA GLU A 289 31.15 -27.17 -29.79
C GLU A 289 30.34 -26.69 -28.55
N VAL A 290 30.08 -25.39 -28.43
CA VAL A 290 29.21 -24.80 -27.40
C VAL A 290 27.78 -25.36 -27.50
N LYS A 291 27.23 -25.50 -28.71
CA LYS A 291 25.92 -26.12 -28.93
C LYS A 291 25.92 -27.58 -28.46
N LYS A 292 26.95 -28.36 -28.78
CA LYS A 292 27.09 -29.75 -28.35
C LYS A 292 27.20 -29.86 -26.81
N LEU A 293 27.98 -28.98 -26.18
CA LEU A 293 28.11 -28.92 -24.72
C LEU A 293 26.78 -28.55 -24.04
N SER A 294 26.03 -27.61 -24.62
CA SER A 294 24.70 -27.21 -24.14
C SER A 294 23.67 -28.33 -24.27
N GLU A 295 23.72 -29.12 -25.35
CA GLU A 295 22.88 -30.31 -25.55
C GLU A 295 23.21 -31.39 -24.50
N THR A 296 24.50 -31.65 -24.23
CA THR A 296 24.89 -32.59 -23.17
C THR A 296 24.52 -32.11 -21.77
N LEU A 297 24.63 -30.80 -21.50
CA LEU A 297 24.24 -30.21 -20.22
C LEU A 297 22.72 -30.35 -20.02
N ARG A 298 21.90 -30.09 -21.05
CA ARG A 298 20.46 -30.32 -21.01
C ARG A 298 20.12 -31.77 -20.68
N THR A 299 20.76 -32.75 -21.33
CA THR A 299 20.52 -34.17 -21.00
C THR A 299 20.95 -34.55 -19.59
N THR A 300 22.02 -33.95 -19.06
CA THR A 300 22.44 -34.16 -17.66
C THR A 300 21.46 -33.53 -16.66
N GLU A 301 20.90 -32.36 -16.97
CA GLU A 301 19.86 -31.72 -16.16
C GLU A 301 18.53 -32.52 -16.19
N GLU A 302 18.16 -33.07 -17.35
CA GLU A 302 17.01 -33.99 -17.52
C GLU A 302 17.18 -35.28 -16.68
N ASP A 303 18.35 -35.90 -16.68
CA ASP A 303 18.62 -37.11 -15.89
C ASP A 303 18.83 -36.84 -14.38
N LYS A 304 19.35 -35.66 -14.02
CA LYS A 304 19.34 -35.16 -12.62
C LYS A 304 17.89 -35.02 -12.13
N SER A 305 17.04 -34.30 -12.87
CA SER A 305 15.62 -34.16 -12.56
C SER A 305 14.92 -35.52 -12.37
N ARG A 306 15.15 -36.48 -13.27
CA ARG A 306 14.64 -37.86 -13.15
C ARG A 306 15.16 -38.66 -11.95
N THR A 307 16.33 -38.33 -11.41
CA THR A 307 16.85 -39.00 -10.20
C THR A 307 16.37 -38.32 -8.93
N GLU A 308 16.21 -36.99 -8.95
CA GLU A 308 15.58 -36.18 -7.90
C GLU A 308 14.10 -36.53 -7.72
N ASP A 309 13.34 -36.73 -8.81
CA ASP A 309 11.98 -37.28 -8.81
C ASP A 309 11.91 -38.66 -8.12
N LYS A 310 12.84 -39.57 -8.45
CA LYS A 310 12.90 -40.92 -7.87
C LYS A 310 13.23 -40.89 -6.38
N ILE A 311 14.13 -40.01 -5.95
CA ILE A 311 14.45 -39.80 -4.54
C ILE A 311 13.21 -39.26 -3.80
N THR A 312 12.50 -38.28 -4.39
CA THR A 312 11.29 -37.67 -3.82
C THR A 312 10.09 -38.62 -3.79
N TYR A 313 10.00 -39.56 -4.75
CA TYR A 313 9.04 -40.67 -4.74
C TYR A 313 9.36 -41.68 -3.63
N ASN A 314 10.61 -42.13 -3.55
CA ASN A 314 11.06 -43.09 -2.53
C ASN A 314 10.94 -42.52 -1.12
N GLY A 315 11.25 -41.24 -0.91
CA GLY A 315 11.09 -40.55 0.37
C GLY A 315 9.63 -40.56 0.85
N ARG A 316 8.68 -40.18 -0.03
CA ARG A 316 7.24 -40.26 0.27
C ARG A 316 6.78 -41.70 0.53
N HIS A 317 7.33 -42.69 -0.18
CA HIS A 317 7.02 -44.10 0.09
C HIS A 317 7.53 -44.58 1.46
N ILE A 318 8.70 -44.12 1.90
CA ILE A 318 9.25 -44.40 3.24
C ILE A 318 8.40 -43.71 4.32
N GLU A 319 7.96 -42.48 4.08
CA GLU A 319 7.08 -41.72 4.98
C GLU A 319 5.74 -42.44 5.20
N ILE A 320 5.06 -42.84 4.12
CA ILE A 320 3.80 -43.63 4.18
C ILE A 320 4.00 -44.96 4.94
N CYS A 321 5.12 -45.65 4.71
CA CYS A 321 5.45 -46.85 5.47
C CYS A 321 5.65 -46.55 6.97
N GLY A 322 6.32 -45.45 7.31
CA GLY A 322 6.53 -45.00 8.68
C GLY A 322 5.23 -44.59 9.38
N GLU A 323 4.28 -43.96 8.68
CA GLU A 323 2.94 -43.69 9.21
C GLU A 323 2.13 -44.96 9.43
N ARG A 324 2.18 -45.94 8.51
CA ARG A 324 1.51 -47.23 8.71
C ARG A 324 2.12 -48.03 9.87
N ILE A 325 3.42 -47.89 10.13
CA ILE A 325 4.06 -48.46 11.33
C ILE A 325 3.49 -47.80 12.60
N LYS A 326 3.48 -46.46 12.69
CA LYS A 326 2.90 -45.75 13.86
C LYS A 326 1.44 -46.10 14.12
N LEU A 327 0.64 -46.29 13.06
CA LEU A 327 -0.75 -46.73 13.19
C LEU A 327 -0.85 -48.18 13.72
N LEU A 328 0.04 -49.08 13.29
CA LEU A 328 0.10 -50.45 13.83
C LEU A 328 0.62 -50.47 15.28
N GLU A 329 1.56 -49.61 15.65
CA GLU A 329 2.02 -49.44 17.03
C GLU A 329 0.87 -48.94 17.95
N PHE A 330 0.04 -48.02 17.46
CA PHE A 330 -1.15 -47.56 18.16
C PHE A 330 -2.21 -48.68 18.29
N GLU A 331 -2.51 -49.38 17.19
CA GLU A 331 -3.44 -50.52 17.15
C GLU A 331 -2.99 -51.67 18.10
N ILE A 332 -1.69 -51.90 18.24
CA ILE A 332 -1.11 -52.85 19.22
C ILE A 332 -1.30 -52.37 20.66
N ASN A 333 -1.13 -51.06 20.94
CA ASN A 333 -1.35 -50.51 22.28
C ASN A 333 -2.82 -50.59 22.71
N ASP A 334 -3.75 -50.20 21.82
CA ASP A 334 -5.20 -50.30 22.08
C ASP A 334 -5.62 -51.76 22.36
N LEU A 335 -5.12 -52.72 21.57
CA LEU A 335 -5.36 -54.15 21.79
C LEU A 335 -4.72 -54.65 23.09
N THR A 336 -3.58 -54.10 23.51
CA THR A 336 -2.94 -54.44 24.79
C THR A 336 -3.77 -53.93 25.97
N GLU A 337 -4.26 -52.69 25.93
CA GLU A 337 -5.14 -52.13 26.98
C GLU A 337 -6.48 -52.90 27.06
N GLU A 338 -7.02 -53.34 25.92
CA GLU A 338 -8.21 -54.19 25.86
C GLU A 338 -7.97 -55.60 26.42
N ILE A 339 -6.77 -56.17 26.24
CA ILE A 339 -6.37 -57.44 26.89
C ILE A 339 -6.25 -57.22 28.41
N GLU A 340 -5.59 -56.16 28.89
CA GLU A 340 -5.46 -55.88 30.33
C GLU A 340 -6.83 -55.66 31.01
N LYS A 341 -7.79 -55.02 30.34
CA LYS A 341 -9.19 -54.90 30.80
C LYS A 341 -9.90 -56.26 30.88
N ARG A 342 -9.68 -57.13 29.89
CA ARG A 342 -10.26 -58.48 29.86
C ARG A 342 -9.65 -59.37 30.93
N ASP A 343 -8.34 -59.34 31.13
CA ASP A 343 -7.67 -60.08 32.21
C ASP A 343 -8.11 -59.57 33.59
N SER A 344 -8.30 -58.26 33.75
CA SER A 344 -8.88 -57.67 34.97
C SER A 344 -10.33 -58.16 35.22
N THR A 345 -11.12 -58.31 34.15
CA THR A 345 -12.50 -58.83 34.22
C THR A 345 -12.53 -60.33 34.51
N ILE A 346 -11.65 -61.11 33.85
CA ILE A 346 -11.47 -62.56 34.09
C ILE A 346 -11.03 -62.79 35.54
N LYS A 347 -10.12 -61.96 36.07
CA LYS A 347 -9.72 -62.01 37.46
C LYS A 347 -10.91 -61.75 38.38
N TYR A 348 -11.66 -60.66 38.20
CA TYR A 348 -12.85 -60.36 39.00
C TYR A 348 -13.88 -61.52 38.98
N LEU A 349 -14.15 -62.09 37.80
CA LEU A 349 -15.05 -63.24 37.66
C LEU A 349 -14.48 -64.52 38.30
N THR A 350 -13.16 -64.68 38.34
CA THR A 350 -12.47 -65.79 39.02
C THR A 350 -12.54 -65.65 40.54
N ASP A 351 -12.27 -64.45 41.05
CA ASP A 351 -12.35 -64.11 42.48
C ASP A 351 -13.80 -64.31 42.97
N ALA A 352 -14.80 -63.79 42.23
CA ALA A 352 -16.23 -63.98 42.53
C ALA A 352 -16.69 -65.45 42.37
N LYS A 353 -16.10 -66.22 41.44
CA LYS A 353 -16.35 -67.67 41.34
C LYS A 353 -15.84 -68.40 42.59
N VAL A 354 -14.65 -68.06 43.08
CA VAL A 354 -14.06 -68.66 44.30
C VAL A 354 -14.92 -68.30 45.52
N GLU A 355 -15.39 -67.05 45.63
CA GLU A 355 -16.32 -66.63 46.69
C GLU A 355 -17.65 -67.41 46.64
N LEU A 356 -18.22 -67.63 45.45
CA LEU A 356 -19.43 -68.45 45.28
C LEU A 356 -19.19 -69.94 45.55
N GLU A 357 -18.05 -70.50 45.15
CA GLU A 357 -17.67 -71.89 45.47
C GLU A 357 -17.47 -72.08 46.97
N GLN A 358 -16.90 -71.08 47.67
CA GLN A 358 -16.81 -71.05 49.13
C GLN A 358 -18.20 -70.93 49.77
N PHE A 359 -19.07 -70.03 49.30
CA PHE A 359 -20.43 -69.88 49.82
C PHE A 359 -21.27 -71.15 49.62
N ILE A 360 -21.09 -71.86 48.50
CA ILE A 360 -21.73 -73.16 48.24
C ILE A 360 -21.16 -74.26 49.15
N ALA A 361 -19.87 -74.23 49.47
CA ALA A 361 -19.28 -75.14 50.46
C ALA A 361 -19.83 -74.88 51.87
N GLU A 362 -19.86 -73.63 52.31
CA GLU A 362 -20.37 -73.21 53.62
C GLU A 362 -21.87 -73.51 53.78
N THR A 363 -22.70 -73.20 52.77
CA THR A 363 -24.13 -73.53 52.80
C THR A 363 -24.41 -75.04 52.73
N ARG A 364 -23.56 -75.85 52.09
CA ARG A 364 -23.64 -77.33 52.15
C ARG A 364 -23.26 -77.89 53.51
N VAL A 365 -22.34 -77.25 54.24
CA VAL A 365 -22.03 -77.61 55.64
C VAL A 365 -23.21 -77.27 56.56
N VAL A 366 -23.89 -76.14 56.34
CA VAL A 366 -25.10 -75.77 57.10
C VAL A 366 -26.33 -76.59 56.69
N GLY A 367 -26.42 -77.05 55.44
CA GLY A 367 -27.56 -77.79 54.89
C GLY A 367 -27.77 -79.22 55.40
N SER A 368 -26.96 -79.69 56.36
CA SER A 368 -27.06 -81.05 56.91
C SER A 368 -28.01 -81.12 58.12
N ILE A 369 -29.31 -80.95 57.90
CA ILE A 369 -30.47 -81.52 58.66
C ILE A 369 -31.79 -81.13 57.93
N ALA A 370 -32.12 -81.89 56.87
CA ALA A 370 -33.46 -82.04 56.28
C ALA A 370 -33.37 -83.14 55.20
N SER A 371 -34.35 -84.04 55.12
CA SER A 371 -34.26 -85.24 54.26
C SER A 371 -35.60 -85.61 53.62
N ILE A 372 -35.50 -86.45 52.58
CA ILE A 372 -36.53 -87.32 51.96
C ILE A 372 -37.23 -86.79 50.68
N GLU A 373 -37.01 -87.60 49.63
CA GLU A 373 -37.78 -87.94 48.43
C GLU A 373 -39.15 -87.29 48.13
N VAL A 374 -39.36 -86.96 46.83
CA VAL A 374 -40.45 -87.52 45.99
C VAL A 374 -39.89 -87.71 44.56
N ASP A 375 -40.41 -88.68 43.81
CA ASP A 375 -39.93 -89.12 42.48
C ASP A 375 -41.05 -89.08 41.40
N LEU A 376 -40.66 -89.17 40.12
CA LEU A 376 -41.45 -89.55 38.92
C LEU A 376 -42.58 -88.67 38.32
N LEU A 377 -42.55 -88.60 36.97
CA LEU A 377 -43.66 -88.48 35.97
C LEU A 377 -44.52 -87.18 35.96
N PHE A 378 -44.79 -86.52 34.81
CA PHE A 378 -45.54 -87.05 33.66
C PHE A 378 -45.35 -86.24 32.34
N SER A 379 -45.75 -86.83 31.21
CA SER A 379 -45.80 -86.25 29.85
C SER A 379 -47.08 -86.67 29.10
N HIS A 380 -47.27 -86.14 27.87
CA HIS A 380 -48.29 -86.51 26.85
C HIS A 380 -49.69 -85.87 27.01
N ALA A 381 -50.48 -85.71 25.93
CA ALA A 381 -50.44 -86.40 24.62
C ALA A 381 -50.55 -85.53 23.35
N SER A 382 -50.33 -86.19 22.21
CA SER A 382 -50.53 -85.69 20.83
C SER A 382 -51.04 -86.84 19.92
N GLU A 383 -51.38 -86.53 18.67
CA GLU A 383 -52.25 -87.26 17.71
C GLU A 383 -51.66 -88.54 17.04
N VAL A 384 -52.49 -89.29 16.27
CA VAL A 384 -52.22 -89.92 14.93
C VAL A 384 -53.45 -90.75 14.39
N PHE A 385 -53.52 -91.02 13.06
CA PHE A 385 -54.60 -91.72 12.28
C PHE A 385 -54.20 -93.19 11.88
N SER A 386 -54.83 -94.05 11.03
CA SER A 386 -55.97 -94.10 10.05
C SER A 386 -56.29 -95.62 9.75
N GLU A 387 -57.12 -96.21 8.84
CA GLU A 387 -58.07 -95.86 7.73
C GLU A 387 -58.90 -97.12 7.26
N SER A 388 -59.70 -97.01 6.17
CA SER A 388 -60.21 -98.10 5.23
C SER A 388 -61.33 -99.08 5.68
N SER A 389 -62.20 -99.72 4.83
CA SER A 389 -62.77 -99.50 3.45
C SER A 389 -64.01 -100.47 3.19
N PRO A 390 -64.74 -100.50 2.02
CA PRO A 390 -66.15 -101.00 1.93
C PRO A 390 -66.55 -102.16 0.94
N ASN A 391 -67.79 -102.70 1.08
CA ASN A 391 -68.76 -103.27 0.06
C ASN A 391 -68.45 -104.62 -0.69
N GLU A 392 -69.36 -105.39 -1.39
CA GLU A 392 -70.82 -105.31 -1.73
C GLU A 392 -71.50 -106.67 -2.21
N ALA A 393 -72.86 -106.70 -2.24
CA ALA A 393 -73.80 -107.36 -3.21
C ALA A 393 -74.11 -108.90 -3.31
N GLU A 394 -75.15 -109.23 -4.12
CA GLU A 394 -76.00 -110.45 -4.27
C GLU A 394 -75.38 -111.61 -5.15
N ASN A 395 -76.02 -112.72 -5.62
CA ASN A 395 -77.43 -113.08 -5.88
C ASN A 395 -77.70 -114.60 -6.18
N LEU A 396 -78.98 -114.95 -6.34
CA LEU A 396 -79.62 -115.98 -7.19
C LEU A 396 -79.74 -117.46 -6.75
N ALA A 397 -80.82 -118.08 -7.25
CA ALA A 397 -81.16 -119.50 -7.14
C ALA A 397 -81.42 -120.09 -8.55
N VAL A 398 -81.40 -121.43 -8.67
CA VAL A 398 -82.21 -122.28 -9.58
C VAL A 398 -81.64 -123.71 -9.60
N SER A 399 -82.46 -124.69 -9.22
CA SER A 399 -82.29 -126.12 -9.59
C SER A 399 -83.69 -126.72 -9.74
N VAL A 400 -84.43 -126.20 -10.71
CA VAL A 400 -85.91 -126.19 -10.75
C VAL A 400 -86.55 -127.54 -11.15
N ILE A 401 -85.77 -128.49 -11.67
CA ILE A 401 -86.30 -129.65 -12.39
C ILE A 401 -86.69 -130.81 -11.45
N ASP A 402 -86.12 -130.91 -10.24
CA ASP A 402 -86.25 -132.10 -9.37
C ASP A 402 -87.33 -132.02 -8.26
N LYS A 403 -88.10 -130.92 -8.15
CA LYS A 403 -89.13 -130.76 -7.10
C LYS A 403 -90.58 -130.68 -7.58
N GLN A 404 -90.84 -130.36 -8.85
CA GLN A 404 -92.19 -130.35 -9.41
C GLN A 404 -92.90 -131.71 -9.33
N LEU A 405 -92.15 -132.81 -9.20
CA LEU A 405 -92.70 -134.15 -8.96
C LEU A 405 -93.10 -134.43 -7.49
N ARG A 406 -92.51 -133.72 -6.52
CA ARG A 406 -92.76 -133.87 -5.07
C ARG A 406 -93.88 -132.96 -4.55
N GLU A 407 -94.14 -131.84 -5.21
CA GLU A 407 -95.04 -130.82 -4.69
C GLU A 407 -96.52 -131.22 -4.74
N LYS A 408 -96.94 -132.01 -5.75
CA LYS A 408 -98.33 -132.49 -5.87
C LYS A 408 -98.74 -133.56 -4.85
N GLU A 409 -97.78 -134.24 -4.21
CA GLU A 409 -98.09 -135.17 -3.11
C GLU A 409 -98.23 -134.43 -1.76
N HIS A 410 -97.55 -133.29 -1.59
CA HIS A 410 -97.54 -132.57 -0.32
C HIS A 410 -98.83 -131.74 -0.08
N GLU A 411 -99.36 -131.06 -1.11
CA GLU A 411 -100.57 -130.22 -1.01
C GLU A 411 -101.78 -130.98 -0.41
N ASN A 412 -101.95 -132.26 -0.78
CA ASN A 412 -103.10 -133.07 -0.41
C ASN A 412 -103.07 -133.52 1.08
N ALA A 413 -101.89 -133.52 1.70
CA ALA A 413 -101.75 -133.67 3.15
C ALA A 413 -102.06 -132.36 3.90
N GLN A 414 -101.67 -131.23 3.32
CA GLN A 414 -101.66 -129.91 3.96
C GLN A 414 -103.09 -129.40 4.29
N LEU A 415 -104.04 -129.59 3.38
CA LEU A 415 -105.45 -129.20 3.55
C LEU A 415 -106.17 -129.89 4.73
N ARG A 416 -105.63 -131.02 5.25
CA ARG A 416 -106.18 -131.71 6.45
C ARG A 416 -105.65 -131.17 7.77
N GLU A 417 -104.62 -130.34 7.73
CA GLU A 417 -104.05 -129.68 8.92
C GLU A 417 -104.71 -128.31 9.15
N GLU A 418 -104.96 -127.56 8.07
CA GLU A 418 -105.59 -126.22 8.11
C GLU A 418 -106.98 -126.22 8.76
N LEU A 419 -107.81 -127.24 8.48
CA LEU A 419 -109.11 -127.42 9.11
C LEU A 419 -109.03 -127.66 10.64
N ARG A 420 -107.91 -128.19 11.14
CA ARG A 420 -107.68 -128.36 12.59
C ARG A 420 -107.23 -127.05 13.24
N MET A 421 -106.37 -126.30 12.56
CA MET A 421 -105.90 -124.97 12.99
C MET A 421 -107.05 -123.97 13.11
N LEU A 422 -107.97 -123.95 12.14
CA LEU A 422 -109.07 -122.97 12.12
C LEU A 422 -109.99 -123.08 13.35
N ASN A 423 -110.23 -124.29 13.85
CA ASN A 423 -111.05 -124.52 15.05
C ASN A 423 -110.37 -124.04 16.34
N GLY A 424 -109.03 -124.07 16.41
CA GLY A 424 -108.27 -123.50 17.53
C GLY A 424 -108.33 -121.97 17.58
N ASN A 425 -108.24 -121.33 16.41
CA ASN A 425 -108.23 -119.86 16.29
C ASN A 425 -109.54 -119.22 16.79
N ASN A 426 -110.69 -119.87 16.60
CA ASN A 426 -111.98 -119.35 17.08
C ASN A 426 -112.06 -119.28 18.62
N LYS A 427 -111.36 -120.14 19.36
CA LYS A 427 -111.32 -120.08 20.82
C LYS A 427 -110.53 -118.85 21.31
N LEU A 428 -109.35 -118.61 20.72
CA LEU A 428 -108.47 -117.48 21.07
C LEU A 428 -109.11 -116.11 20.83
N LEU A 429 -110.06 -115.99 19.90
CA LEU A 429 -110.74 -114.72 19.62
C LEU A 429 -111.71 -114.32 20.74
N ALA A 430 -112.39 -115.28 21.37
CA ALA A 430 -113.31 -115.01 22.48
C ALA A 430 -112.54 -114.52 23.72
N GLU A 431 -111.42 -115.16 24.04
CA GLU A 431 -110.55 -114.81 25.17
C GLU A 431 -110.02 -113.36 25.04
N ARG A 432 -109.58 -112.95 23.83
CA ARG A 432 -109.10 -111.59 23.56
C ARG A 432 -110.16 -110.49 23.70
N LEU A 433 -111.42 -110.76 23.35
CA LEU A 433 -112.50 -109.77 23.52
C LEU A 433 -112.77 -109.52 25.02
N GLN A 434 -112.64 -110.55 25.85
CA GLN A 434 -112.81 -110.44 27.29
C GLN A 434 -111.64 -109.67 27.94
N GLU A 435 -110.40 -109.82 27.45
CA GLU A 435 -109.26 -109.00 27.89
C GLU A 435 -109.44 -107.52 27.53
N LEU A 436 -109.88 -107.20 26.30
CA LEU A 436 -110.00 -105.81 25.83
C LEU A 436 -110.96 -104.98 26.70
N ILE A 437 -112.14 -105.53 27.01
CA ILE A 437 -113.14 -104.89 27.89
C ILE A 437 -112.57 -104.67 29.29
N LYS A 438 -111.76 -105.62 29.79
CA LYS A 438 -111.11 -105.51 31.11
C LYS A 438 -110.01 -104.44 31.14
N SER A 439 -109.36 -104.21 30.00
CA SER A 439 -108.33 -103.18 29.84
C SER A 439 -108.92 -101.76 29.91
N GLU A 440 -109.89 -101.41 29.04
CA GLU A 440 -110.45 -100.05 28.98
C GLU A 440 -111.11 -99.64 30.30
N MET A 441 -111.85 -100.55 30.95
CA MET A 441 -112.47 -100.30 32.26
C MET A 441 -111.45 -99.93 33.36
N SER A 442 -110.21 -100.40 33.23
CA SER A 442 -109.12 -100.07 34.18
C SER A 442 -108.47 -98.72 33.91
N GLU A 443 -108.33 -98.33 32.64
CA GLU A 443 -107.66 -97.09 32.23
C GLU A 443 -108.49 -95.85 32.64
N PHE A 444 -109.82 -95.92 32.52
CA PHE A 444 -110.73 -94.86 32.94
C PHE A 444 -111.12 -94.88 34.44
N LYS A 445 -110.53 -95.77 35.26
CA LYS A 445 -110.76 -95.89 36.71
C LYS A 445 -112.24 -95.91 37.13
N ILE A 446 -113.07 -96.67 36.43
CA ILE A 446 -114.50 -96.80 36.74
C ILE A 446 -114.65 -97.82 37.88
N THR A 447 -114.98 -97.37 39.10
CA THR A 447 -115.31 -98.27 40.22
C THR A 447 -116.61 -99.02 39.96
N SER A 448 -116.60 -100.33 40.23
CA SER A 448 -117.71 -101.26 39.96
C SER A 448 -118.23 -101.85 41.27
N ASP A 449 -118.95 -101.03 42.03
CA ASP A 449 -119.41 -101.37 43.40
C ASP A 449 -120.72 -102.20 43.45
N ASP A 450 -121.31 -102.58 42.30
CA ASP A 450 -122.73 -103.01 42.22
C ASP A 450 -122.98 -104.32 41.44
N LEU A 451 -121.97 -105.20 41.34
CA LEU A 451 -122.14 -106.59 40.88
C LEU A 451 -121.43 -107.55 41.84
N SER A 452 -122.23 -108.26 42.63
CA SER A 452 -121.78 -109.19 43.68
C SER A 452 -121.20 -110.49 43.13
N GLU A 453 -120.38 -111.15 43.95
CA GLU A 453 -119.88 -112.50 43.69
C GLU A 453 -121.01 -113.56 43.64
N SER A 454 -120.63 -114.74 43.13
CA SER A 454 -121.44 -115.94 42.85
C SER A 454 -122.06 -116.02 41.44
N ASP A 455 -121.96 -117.24 40.91
CA ASP A 455 -122.57 -117.80 39.70
C ASP A 455 -121.92 -117.44 38.35
N LEU A 456 -121.55 -118.42 37.48
CA LEU A 456 -121.49 -119.88 37.65
C LEU A 456 -120.51 -120.50 36.64
N GLU A 457 -119.98 -121.69 36.91
CA GLU A 457 -119.34 -122.54 35.88
C GLU A 457 -120.43 -123.17 34.98
N ALA A 458 -120.67 -122.62 33.78
CA ALA A 458 -121.46 -123.28 32.73
C ALA A 458 -121.24 -122.67 31.33
N ASP A 459 -121.29 -123.50 30.29
CA ASP A 459 -121.00 -123.18 28.87
C ASP A 459 -122.01 -122.26 28.14
N ASN A 460 -122.64 -121.27 28.79
CA ASN A 460 -123.55 -120.34 28.10
C ASN A 460 -123.69 -118.97 28.80
N TRP A 461 -123.41 -117.87 28.09
CA TRP A 461 -123.50 -116.49 28.59
C TRP A 461 -124.36 -115.63 27.63
N ASP A 462 -125.27 -114.82 28.17
CA ASP A 462 -126.23 -114.00 27.40
C ASP A 462 -125.59 -112.67 26.89
N PRO A 463 -125.60 -112.39 25.57
CA PRO A 463 -125.10 -111.13 25.00
C PRO A 463 -125.78 -109.85 25.53
N ILE A 464 -127.05 -109.90 25.95
CA ILE A 464 -127.83 -108.67 26.26
C ILE A 464 -127.25 -107.93 27.48
N ALA A 465 -126.75 -108.64 28.48
CA ALA A 465 -126.17 -108.04 29.68
C ALA A 465 -124.90 -107.22 29.38
N GLN A 466 -124.09 -107.65 28.39
CA GLN A 466 -122.81 -107.01 28.06
C GLN A 466 -123.02 -105.60 27.46
N PHE A 467 -124.05 -105.41 26.64
CA PHE A 467 -124.30 -104.15 25.94
C PHE A 467 -124.70 -103.01 26.90
N ASN A 468 -125.45 -103.32 27.96
CA ASN A 468 -125.87 -102.32 28.95
C ASN A 468 -124.71 -101.77 29.78
N MET A 469 -123.69 -102.58 30.09
CA MET A 469 -122.47 -102.09 30.76
C MET A 469 -121.70 -101.10 29.88
N PHE A 470 -121.54 -101.42 28.59
CA PHE A 470 -120.81 -100.58 27.63
C PHE A 470 -121.41 -99.17 27.52
N ALA A 471 -122.75 -99.07 27.45
CA ALA A 471 -123.45 -97.79 27.37
C ALA A 471 -123.17 -96.87 28.59
N SER A 472 -123.17 -97.42 29.80
CA SER A 472 -122.93 -96.64 31.04
C SER A 472 -121.49 -96.13 31.15
N SER A 473 -120.51 -96.92 30.71
CA SER A 473 -119.10 -96.49 30.68
C SER A 473 -118.86 -95.35 29.68
N MET A 474 -119.51 -95.40 28.51
CA MET A 474 -119.33 -94.40 27.45
C MET A 474 -119.81 -93.00 27.88
N GLU A 475 -120.87 -92.90 28.66
CA GLU A 475 -121.40 -91.62 29.17
C GLU A 475 -120.47 -90.97 30.20
N LYS A 476 -119.86 -91.77 31.09
CA LYS A 476 -118.86 -91.30 32.07
C LYS A 476 -117.61 -90.71 31.40
N ILE A 477 -117.13 -91.35 30.33
CA ILE A 477 -115.97 -90.88 29.53
C ILE A 477 -116.25 -89.50 28.90
N ASN A 478 -117.46 -89.29 28.37
CA ASN A 478 -117.85 -88.02 27.75
C ASN A 478 -117.82 -86.84 28.75
N MET A 479 -118.27 -87.07 29.99
CA MET A 479 -118.20 -86.06 31.06
C MET A 479 -116.76 -85.71 31.46
N HIS A 480 -115.84 -86.68 31.50
CA HIS A 480 -114.43 -86.40 31.78
C HIS A 480 -113.81 -85.50 30.70
N HIS A 481 -114.01 -85.85 29.42
CA HIS A 481 -113.49 -85.09 28.29
C HIS A 481 -113.96 -83.63 28.30
N GLN A 482 -115.20 -83.36 28.73
CA GLN A 482 -115.73 -81.99 28.82
C GLN A 482 -115.04 -81.14 29.90
N LEU A 483 -114.75 -81.72 31.07
CA LEU A 483 -114.00 -81.05 32.15
C LEU A 483 -112.55 -80.77 31.72
N GLU A 484 -111.90 -81.77 31.13
CA GLU A 484 -110.51 -81.70 30.67
C GLU A 484 -110.32 -80.63 29.58
N LYS A 485 -111.23 -80.57 28.61
CA LYS A 485 -111.29 -79.54 27.56
C LYS A 485 -111.46 -78.12 28.11
N ASN A 486 -112.16 -77.93 29.22
CA ASN A 486 -112.28 -76.63 29.88
C ASN A 486 -111.00 -76.27 30.66
N LYS A 487 -110.32 -77.26 31.27
CA LYS A 487 -109.05 -77.07 31.96
C LYS A 487 -107.91 -76.67 31.02
N ILE A 488 -107.85 -77.29 29.83
CA ILE A 488 -106.89 -76.93 28.77
C ILE A 488 -107.01 -75.45 28.40
N LYS A 489 -108.23 -74.95 28.14
CA LYS A 489 -108.48 -73.53 27.81
C LYS A 489 -108.01 -72.54 28.88
N SER A 490 -108.09 -72.93 30.16
CA SER A 490 -107.59 -72.11 31.26
C SER A 490 -106.07 -71.97 31.21
N LEU A 491 -105.37 -73.09 30.98
CA LEU A 491 -103.92 -73.14 30.86
C LEU A 491 -103.42 -72.43 29.59
N GLU A 492 -104.12 -72.54 28.47
CA GLU A 492 -103.83 -71.78 27.24
C GLU A 492 -103.85 -70.26 27.49
N HIS A 493 -104.82 -69.75 28.26
CA HIS A 493 -104.88 -68.33 28.61
C HIS A 493 -103.73 -67.91 29.54
N GLU A 494 -103.44 -68.71 30.56
CA GLU A 494 -102.36 -68.47 31.53
C GLU A 494 -100.96 -68.48 30.87
N ILE A 495 -100.75 -69.36 29.89
CA ILE A 495 -99.55 -69.39 29.04
C ILE A 495 -99.44 -68.11 28.20
N ILE A 496 -100.54 -67.63 27.59
CA ILE A 496 -100.52 -66.39 26.78
C ILE A 496 -100.20 -65.16 27.63
N VAL A 497 -100.75 -65.07 28.85
CA VAL A 497 -100.41 -64.00 29.80
C VAL A 497 -98.92 -64.07 30.18
N SER A 498 -98.43 -65.25 30.57
CA SER A 498 -97.03 -65.47 30.95
C SER A 498 -96.05 -65.17 29.81
N GLN A 499 -96.40 -65.50 28.56
CA GLN A 499 -95.60 -65.16 27.37
C GLN A 499 -95.54 -63.65 27.14
N LYS A 500 -96.65 -62.93 27.36
CA LYS A 500 -96.71 -61.47 27.22
C LYS A 500 -95.85 -60.78 28.29
N GLU A 501 -95.88 -61.24 29.53
CA GLU A 501 -95.05 -60.70 30.62
C GLU A 501 -93.56 -60.95 30.37
N ASN A 502 -93.18 -62.15 29.93
CA ASN A 502 -91.80 -62.46 29.53
C ASN A 502 -91.32 -61.55 28.37
N LEU A 503 -92.15 -61.30 27.37
CA LEU A 503 -91.84 -60.35 26.28
C LEU A 503 -91.64 -58.90 26.77
N GLU A 504 -92.30 -58.50 27.86
CA GLU A 504 -92.10 -57.17 28.46
C GLU A 504 -90.85 -57.11 29.34
N LEU A 505 -90.52 -58.19 30.04
CA LEU A 505 -89.26 -58.33 30.80
C LEU A 505 -88.03 -58.33 29.87
N VAL A 506 -88.09 -59.02 28.72
CA VAL A 506 -87.01 -59.00 27.71
C VAL A 506 -86.78 -57.57 27.19
N ARG A 507 -87.84 -56.83 26.82
CA ARG A 507 -87.68 -55.42 26.40
C ARG A 507 -87.09 -54.51 27.48
N LYS A 508 -87.40 -54.76 28.76
CA LYS A 508 -86.80 -54.03 29.88
C LYS A 508 -85.31 -54.39 30.04
N LEU A 509 -84.95 -55.66 29.89
CA LEU A 509 -83.56 -56.12 29.90
C LEU A 509 -82.75 -55.50 28.75
N ASP A 510 -83.28 -55.49 27.52
CA ASP A 510 -82.66 -54.86 26.36
C ASP A 510 -82.42 -53.35 26.59
N SER A 511 -83.42 -52.65 27.15
CA SER A 511 -83.30 -51.23 27.48
C SER A 511 -82.20 -50.96 28.52
N MET A 512 -82.13 -51.77 29.58
CA MET A 512 -81.08 -51.64 30.60
C MET A 512 -79.69 -52.03 30.06
N LEU A 513 -79.61 -52.96 29.10
CA LEU A 513 -78.36 -53.29 28.41
C LEU A 513 -77.86 -52.14 27.54
N VAL A 514 -78.75 -51.40 26.85
CA VAL A 514 -78.38 -50.18 26.11
C VAL A 514 -77.89 -49.09 27.07
N GLU A 515 -78.60 -48.85 28.18
CA GLU A 515 -78.22 -47.86 29.21
C GLU A 515 -76.87 -48.20 29.86
N ALA A 516 -76.62 -49.47 30.20
CA ALA A 516 -75.35 -49.92 30.74
C ALA A 516 -74.18 -49.77 29.75
N ASN A 517 -74.42 -49.95 28.44
CA ASN A 517 -73.40 -49.73 27.41
C ASN A 517 -73.12 -48.23 27.20
N LEU A 518 -74.12 -47.35 27.31
CA LEU A 518 -73.92 -45.89 27.29
C LEU A 518 -73.05 -45.44 28.48
N LEU A 519 -73.43 -45.82 29.70
CA LEU A 519 -72.66 -45.52 30.92
C LEU A 519 -71.21 -46.05 30.86
N LYS A 520 -71.01 -47.22 30.24
CA LYS A 520 -69.66 -47.78 30.01
C LYS A 520 -68.84 -46.95 29.03
N ASN A 521 -69.45 -46.42 27.98
CA ASN A 521 -68.77 -45.53 27.02
C ASN A 521 -68.41 -44.18 27.67
N ASP A 522 -69.31 -43.60 28.46
CA ASP A 522 -69.06 -42.37 29.22
C ASP A 522 -67.93 -42.55 30.24
N LEU A 523 -67.88 -43.69 30.93
CA LEU A 523 -66.79 -44.03 31.84
C LEU A 523 -65.44 -44.15 31.11
N ASN A 524 -65.39 -44.86 29.97
CA ASN A 524 -64.19 -44.98 29.15
C ASN A 524 -63.70 -43.60 28.66
N ALA A 525 -64.62 -42.71 28.27
CA ALA A 525 -64.29 -41.34 27.85
C ALA A 525 -63.76 -40.50 29.02
N PHE A 526 -64.32 -40.68 30.22
CA PHE A 526 -63.83 -40.02 31.44
C PHE A 526 -62.42 -40.50 31.83
N GLU A 527 -62.15 -41.80 31.76
CA GLU A 527 -60.80 -42.36 31.99
C GLU A 527 -59.78 -41.82 30.97
N HIS A 528 -60.15 -41.73 29.68
CA HIS A 528 -59.30 -41.16 28.64
C HIS A 528 -58.96 -39.68 28.94
N ASN A 529 -59.96 -38.86 29.24
CA ASN A 529 -59.78 -37.44 29.55
C ASN A 529 -58.93 -37.24 30.82
N ASN A 530 -59.09 -38.09 31.83
CA ASN A 530 -58.29 -38.05 33.05
C ASN A 530 -56.82 -38.44 32.80
N LYS A 531 -56.58 -39.39 31.88
CA LYS A 531 -55.22 -39.74 31.41
C LYS A 531 -54.56 -38.59 30.66
N GLU A 532 -55.26 -37.94 29.72
CA GLU A 532 -54.75 -36.75 29.03
C GLU A 532 -54.46 -35.59 30.00
N LEU A 533 -55.29 -35.42 31.03
CA LEU A 533 -55.08 -34.41 32.07
C LEU A 533 -53.82 -34.68 32.92
N GLN A 534 -53.53 -35.94 33.22
CA GLN A 534 -52.28 -36.32 33.89
C GLN A 534 -51.06 -36.16 32.96
N GLU A 535 -51.15 -36.55 31.68
CA GLU A 535 -50.07 -36.38 30.69
C GLU A 535 -49.78 -34.90 30.37
N THR A 536 -50.78 -34.02 30.41
CA THR A 536 -50.58 -32.57 30.24
C THR A 536 -49.99 -31.94 31.49
N LYS A 537 -50.43 -32.35 32.69
CA LYS A 537 -49.84 -31.96 33.97
C LYS A 537 -48.35 -32.34 34.06
N GLU A 538 -47.97 -33.56 33.68
CA GLU A 538 -46.56 -34.00 33.66
C GLU A 538 -45.72 -33.20 32.65
N ARG A 539 -46.26 -32.92 31.45
CA ARG A 539 -45.61 -32.04 30.47
C ARG A 539 -45.36 -30.63 31.03
N LEU A 540 -46.35 -30.03 31.69
CA LEU A 540 -46.22 -28.72 32.35
C LEU A 540 -45.21 -28.75 33.50
N GLN A 541 -45.18 -29.82 34.29
CA GLN A 541 -44.27 -29.99 35.41
C GLN A 541 -42.81 -30.15 34.95
N ASN A 542 -42.58 -30.86 33.83
CA ASN A 542 -41.28 -30.95 33.16
C ASN A 542 -40.84 -29.61 32.54
N SER A 543 -41.76 -28.90 31.88
CA SER A 543 -41.49 -27.54 31.35
C SER A 543 -41.11 -26.56 32.45
N LEU A 544 -41.82 -26.57 33.59
CA LEU A 544 -41.48 -25.77 34.77
C LEU A 544 -40.09 -26.11 35.33
N HIS A 545 -39.68 -27.39 35.29
CA HIS A 545 -38.35 -27.79 35.70
C HIS A 545 -37.26 -27.33 34.70
N HIS A 546 -37.56 -27.35 33.40
CA HIS A 546 -36.67 -26.84 32.36
C HIS A 546 -36.40 -25.34 32.54
N CYS A 547 -37.45 -24.51 32.62
CA CYS A 547 -37.29 -23.07 32.80
C CYS A 547 -36.63 -22.68 34.14
N LYS A 548 -36.76 -23.50 35.19
CA LYS A 548 -35.97 -23.33 36.43
C LYS A 548 -34.47 -23.60 36.23
N ALA A 549 -34.12 -24.57 35.40
CA ALA A 549 -32.73 -24.86 35.06
C ALA A 549 -32.13 -23.77 34.14
N GLU A 550 -32.89 -23.30 33.15
CA GLU A 550 -32.53 -22.15 32.31
C GLU A 550 -32.30 -20.88 33.15
N LEU A 551 -33.24 -20.53 34.03
CA LEU A 551 -33.10 -19.37 34.94
C LEU A 551 -31.86 -19.45 35.84
N LYS A 552 -31.46 -20.67 36.27
CA LYS A 552 -30.22 -20.88 37.01
C LYS A 552 -29.01 -20.62 36.11
N ASN A 553 -28.98 -21.20 34.91
CA ASN A 553 -27.90 -21.03 33.93
C ASN A 553 -27.72 -19.55 33.55
N SER A 554 -28.80 -18.81 33.27
CA SER A 554 -28.72 -17.38 32.96
C SER A 554 -28.16 -16.53 34.11
N LYS A 555 -28.48 -16.87 35.37
CA LYS A 555 -27.89 -16.19 36.55
C LYS A 555 -26.39 -16.50 36.70
N GLU A 556 -25.99 -17.73 36.43
CA GLU A 556 -24.60 -18.20 36.50
C GLU A 556 -23.76 -17.57 35.36
N GLN A 557 -24.35 -17.40 34.17
CA GLN A 557 -23.77 -16.62 33.07
C GLN A 557 -23.62 -15.13 33.41
N LEU A 558 -24.64 -14.52 34.05
CA LEU A 558 -24.59 -13.11 34.48
C LEU A 558 -23.42 -12.84 35.44
N ALA A 559 -23.30 -13.67 36.49
CA ALA A 559 -22.22 -13.55 37.48
C ALA A 559 -20.82 -13.80 36.88
N ASN A 560 -20.71 -14.63 35.84
CA ASN A 560 -19.46 -14.80 35.08
C ASN A 560 -19.17 -13.60 34.17
N SER A 561 -20.20 -12.97 33.59
CA SER A 561 -20.07 -11.74 32.79
C SER A 561 -19.58 -10.57 33.64
N GLU A 562 -20.09 -10.40 34.86
CA GLU A 562 -19.62 -9.37 35.79
C GLU A 562 -18.12 -9.53 36.13
N LYS A 563 -17.66 -10.76 36.41
CA LYS A 563 -16.23 -11.05 36.65
C LYS A 563 -15.34 -10.84 35.41
N VAL A 564 -15.88 -11.00 34.20
CA VAL A 564 -15.18 -10.64 32.97
C VAL A 564 -15.08 -9.12 32.84
N LYS A 565 -16.16 -8.38 33.16
CA LYS A 565 -16.19 -6.92 33.15
C LYS A 565 -15.23 -6.30 34.17
N GLU A 566 -15.13 -6.87 35.37
CA GLU A 566 -14.13 -6.45 36.38
C GLU A 566 -12.70 -6.61 35.84
N GLY A 567 -12.34 -7.80 35.33
CA GLY A 567 -11.02 -8.03 34.75
C GLY A 567 -10.69 -7.14 33.54
N LEU A 568 -11.68 -6.86 32.68
CA LEU A 568 -11.52 -5.90 31.58
C LEU A 568 -11.32 -4.46 32.11
N THR A 569 -11.91 -4.10 33.25
CA THR A 569 -11.72 -2.79 33.88
C THR A 569 -10.31 -2.66 34.47
N GLU A 570 -9.78 -3.72 35.08
CA GLU A 570 -8.37 -3.80 35.51
C GLU A 570 -7.40 -3.69 34.31
N GLU A 571 -7.69 -4.39 33.21
CA GLU A 571 -6.89 -4.38 31.98
C GLU A 571 -6.91 -3.02 31.29
N ILE A 572 -8.06 -2.34 31.21
CA ILE A 572 -8.19 -0.95 30.75
C ILE A 572 -7.35 0.01 31.61
N ASN A 573 -7.34 -0.17 32.93
CA ASN A 573 -6.52 0.64 33.83
C ASN A 573 -5.02 0.37 33.65
N ALA A 574 -4.61 -0.88 33.43
CA ALA A 574 -3.23 -1.25 33.10
C ALA A 574 -2.78 -0.71 31.73
N LEU A 575 -3.68 -0.67 30.75
CA LEU A 575 -3.44 -0.05 29.45
C LEU A 575 -3.30 1.48 29.56
N LYS A 576 -4.09 2.15 30.42
CA LYS A 576 -3.92 3.57 30.71
C LYS A 576 -2.57 3.91 31.33
N THR A 577 -2.06 3.12 32.28
CA THR A 577 -0.72 3.36 32.84
C THR A 577 0.38 3.12 31.80
N LYS A 578 0.24 2.14 30.91
CA LYS A 578 1.15 1.96 29.76
C LYS A 578 1.10 3.14 28.79
N LEU A 579 -0.09 3.61 28.41
CA LEU A 579 -0.26 4.77 27.53
C LEU A 579 0.48 5.99 28.09
N HIS A 580 0.32 6.27 29.38
CA HIS A 580 0.96 7.41 30.05
C HIS A 580 2.50 7.28 30.15
N GLN A 581 3.02 6.05 30.20
CA GLN A 581 4.46 5.80 30.05
C GLN A 581 4.94 6.08 28.61
N THR A 582 4.18 5.67 27.59
CA THR A 582 4.49 5.97 26.18
C THR A 582 4.42 7.47 25.89
N GLU A 583 3.47 8.19 26.48
CA GLU A 583 3.35 9.67 26.39
C GLU A 583 4.58 10.37 26.98
N ASN A 584 5.07 9.93 28.15
CA ASN A 584 6.30 10.46 28.73
C ASN A 584 7.54 10.17 27.86
N ILE A 585 7.69 8.94 27.34
CA ILE A 585 8.79 8.58 26.44
C ILE A 585 8.73 9.42 25.15
N ASN A 586 7.54 9.66 24.61
CA ASN A 586 7.37 10.55 23.46
C ASN A 586 7.72 12.01 23.78
N ALA A 587 7.47 12.50 25.00
CA ALA A 587 7.91 13.83 25.43
C ALA A 587 9.44 13.93 25.53
N GLU A 588 10.11 12.91 26.09
CA GLU A 588 11.58 12.82 26.15
C GLU A 588 12.23 12.72 24.76
N LEU A 589 11.66 11.92 23.87
CA LEU A 589 12.07 11.84 22.46
C LEU A 589 11.84 13.17 21.71
N THR A 590 10.73 13.87 21.98
CA THR A 590 10.43 15.18 21.37
C THR A 590 11.43 16.25 21.84
N GLY A 591 11.77 16.26 23.13
CA GLY A 591 12.84 17.10 23.67
C GLY A 591 14.19 16.79 23.02
N SER A 592 14.56 15.51 22.97
CA SER A 592 15.80 15.05 22.32
C SER A 592 15.88 15.46 20.84
N ASN A 593 14.79 15.32 20.08
CA ASN A 593 14.70 15.76 18.69
C ASN A 593 14.80 17.28 18.53
N SER A 594 14.23 18.07 19.45
CA SER A 594 14.40 19.53 19.43
C SER A 594 15.87 19.95 19.65
N GLN A 595 16.56 19.27 20.57
CA GLN A 595 17.98 19.53 20.85
C GLN A 595 18.90 19.09 19.70
N LEU A 596 18.60 17.96 19.04
CA LEU A 596 19.29 17.54 17.81
C LEU A 596 19.04 18.50 16.65
N LYS A 597 17.84 19.06 16.53
CA LYS A 597 17.52 20.10 15.53
C LYS A 597 18.32 21.38 15.77
N GLU A 598 18.39 21.85 17.02
CA GLU A 598 19.20 23.02 17.40
C GLU A 598 20.69 22.79 17.12
N GLN A 599 21.21 21.58 17.35
CA GLN A 599 22.59 21.21 16.97
C GLN A 599 22.79 21.18 15.45
N LEU A 600 21.84 20.66 14.67
CA LEU A 600 21.89 20.67 13.21
C LEU A 600 21.88 22.10 12.65
N GLU A 601 21.02 22.97 13.17
CA GLU A 601 20.95 24.39 12.80
C GLU A 601 22.24 25.14 13.19
N GLY A 602 22.80 24.84 14.37
CA GLY A 602 24.11 25.34 14.79
C GLY A 602 25.30 24.81 13.96
N LEU A 603 25.19 23.65 13.32
CA LEU A 603 26.18 23.13 12.36
C LEU A 603 25.98 23.73 10.96
N GLN A 604 24.74 23.89 10.51
CA GLN A 604 24.39 24.50 9.22
C GLN A 604 24.84 25.96 9.16
N ASN A 605 24.64 26.73 10.24
CA ASN A 605 25.14 28.10 10.34
C ASN A 605 26.68 28.19 10.28
N LYS A 606 27.40 27.20 10.84
CA LYS A 606 28.87 27.10 10.71
C LYS A 606 29.31 26.71 9.30
N LEU A 607 28.54 25.84 8.62
CA LEU A 607 28.81 25.48 7.23
C LEU A 607 28.67 26.71 6.32
N GLN A 608 27.61 27.51 6.52
CA GLN A 608 27.38 28.75 5.76
C GLN A 608 28.49 29.78 6.01
N ASP A 609 28.86 30.03 7.27
CA ASP A 609 29.95 30.95 7.64
C ASP A 609 31.31 30.52 7.05
N LEU A 610 31.58 29.21 6.96
CA LEU A 610 32.75 28.67 6.24
C LEU A 610 32.64 28.83 4.73
N GLN A 611 31.45 28.63 4.15
CA GLN A 611 31.21 28.81 2.71
C GLN A 611 31.35 30.28 2.29
N ASP A 612 30.85 31.22 3.08
CA ASP A 612 30.96 32.66 2.83
C ASP A 612 32.41 33.15 2.95
N LYS A 613 33.17 32.61 3.92
CA LYS A 613 34.63 32.84 4.04
C LYS A 613 35.41 32.27 2.85
N TRP A 614 35.04 31.08 2.38
CA TRP A 614 35.66 30.50 1.18
C TRP A 614 35.33 31.30 -0.08
N MET A 615 34.07 31.70 -0.27
CA MET A 615 33.64 32.54 -1.40
C MET A 615 34.34 33.91 -1.43
N THR A 616 34.46 34.57 -0.27
CA THR A 616 35.18 35.85 -0.16
C THR A 616 36.68 35.71 -0.38
N GLN A 617 37.30 34.62 0.08
CA GLN A 617 38.70 34.31 -0.21
C GLN A 617 38.93 34.01 -1.69
N THR A 618 38.09 33.17 -2.32
CA THR A 618 38.14 32.86 -3.76
C THR A 618 38.02 34.12 -4.60
N LYS A 619 37.03 34.99 -4.31
CA LYS A 619 36.88 36.27 -5.01
C LYS A 619 38.13 37.17 -4.87
N CYS A 620 38.73 37.22 -3.68
CA CYS A 620 39.96 38.00 -3.47
C CYS A 620 41.15 37.46 -4.28
N LEU A 621 41.21 36.14 -4.50
CA LEU A 621 42.21 35.51 -5.37
C LEU A 621 41.90 35.73 -6.85
N GLU A 622 40.64 35.70 -7.28
CA GLU A 622 40.22 36.07 -8.63
C GLU A 622 40.57 37.52 -8.99
N GLU A 623 40.35 38.46 -8.05
CA GLU A 623 40.73 39.87 -8.22
C GLU A 623 42.26 40.04 -8.29
N GLN A 624 43.04 39.27 -7.53
CA GLN A 624 44.51 39.26 -7.63
C GLN A 624 45.01 38.65 -8.96
N ILE A 625 44.44 37.54 -9.41
CA ILE A 625 44.75 36.90 -10.70
C ILE A 625 44.46 37.89 -11.84
N LYS A 626 43.32 38.59 -11.79
CA LYS A 626 42.98 39.60 -12.79
C LYS A 626 44.01 40.74 -12.83
N VAL A 627 44.44 41.26 -11.69
CA VAL A 627 45.47 42.32 -11.65
C VAL A 627 46.80 41.85 -12.25
N LEU A 628 47.17 40.57 -12.06
CA LEU A 628 48.36 39.98 -12.69
C LEU A 628 48.18 39.77 -14.19
N ASP A 629 46.99 39.39 -14.66
CA ASP A 629 46.67 39.24 -16.08
C ASP A 629 46.64 40.59 -16.81
N ASP A 630 46.03 41.62 -16.21
CA ASP A 630 46.08 43.01 -16.69
C ASP A 630 47.54 43.53 -16.78
N GLN A 631 48.41 43.15 -15.83
CA GLN A 631 49.85 43.48 -15.87
C GLN A 631 50.60 42.72 -16.98
N LEU A 632 50.39 41.41 -17.11
CA LEU A 632 50.99 40.60 -18.18
C LEU A 632 50.56 41.06 -19.57
N GLN A 633 49.28 41.41 -19.75
CA GLN A 633 48.77 41.92 -21.02
C GLN A 633 49.39 43.28 -21.36
N ASN A 634 49.68 44.14 -20.38
CA ASN A 634 50.37 45.41 -20.62
C ASN A 634 51.85 45.22 -20.94
N GLN A 635 52.55 44.32 -20.23
CA GLN A 635 53.93 43.93 -20.59
C GLN A 635 54.01 43.32 -22.00
N SER A 636 53.01 42.53 -22.41
CA SER A 636 52.93 41.98 -23.77
C SER A 636 52.79 43.07 -24.84
N LYS A 637 51.98 44.12 -24.58
CA LYS A 637 51.83 45.27 -25.50
C LYS A 637 53.12 46.09 -25.59
N GLU A 638 53.81 46.30 -24.46
CA GLU A 638 55.12 46.96 -24.47
C GLU A 638 56.14 46.14 -25.29
N LEU A 639 56.17 44.82 -25.12
CA LEU A 639 57.04 43.92 -25.89
C LEU A 639 56.74 43.94 -27.40
N GLU A 640 55.46 43.99 -27.77
CA GLU A 640 54.99 44.11 -29.16
C GLU A 640 55.46 45.44 -29.78
N VAL A 641 55.33 46.57 -29.06
CA VAL A 641 55.86 47.87 -29.48
C VAL A 641 57.39 47.87 -29.63
N PHE A 642 58.12 47.15 -28.77
CA PHE A 642 59.57 46.98 -28.93
C PHE A 642 59.93 46.13 -30.17
N GLN A 643 59.16 45.08 -30.49
CA GLN A 643 59.37 44.26 -31.69
C GLN A 643 59.07 45.03 -32.98
N ASP A 644 57.99 45.83 -33.00
CA ASP A 644 57.69 46.73 -34.13
C ASP A 644 58.78 47.79 -34.33
N ALA A 645 59.34 48.34 -33.24
CA ALA A 645 60.46 49.27 -33.30
C ALA A 645 61.74 48.61 -33.85
N GLU A 646 62.05 47.38 -33.42
CA GLU A 646 63.19 46.60 -33.95
C GLU A 646 63.00 46.28 -35.44
N LEU A 647 61.79 45.86 -35.85
CA LEU A 647 61.44 45.62 -37.25
C LEU A 647 61.56 46.88 -38.11
N ALA A 648 61.05 48.03 -37.64
CA ALA A 648 61.18 49.30 -38.35
C ALA A 648 62.65 49.73 -38.53
N LEU A 649 63.45 49.58 -37.47
CA LEU A 649 64.87 49.93 -37.49
C LEU A 649 65.68 48.98 -38.39
N LYS A 650 65.35 47.68 -38.40
CA LYS A 650 65.91 46.68 -39.32
C LYS A 650 65.54 46.99 -40.78
N ILE A 651 64.30 47.35 -41.06
CA ILE A 651 63.84 47.75 -42.41
C ILE A 651 64.59 48.98 -42.91
N ASP A 652 64.86 49.96 -42.03
CA ASP A 652 65.65 51.14 -42.40
C ASP A 652 67.14 50.82 -42.57
N TYR A 653 67.72 49.95 -41.74
CA TYR A 653 69.10 49.49 -41.92
C TYR A 653 69.28 48.73 -43.24
N GLU A 654 68.35 47.86 -43.62
CA GLU A 654 68.34 47.23 -44.95
C GLU A 654 68.13 48.26 -46.08
N ARG A 655 67.30 49.31 -45.87
CA ARG A 655 67.11 50.41 -46.83
C ARG A 655 68.41 51.17 -47.05
N HIS A 656 69.17 51.44 -45.99
CA HIS A 656 70.47 52.09 -46.06
C HIS A 656 71.54 51.20 -46.72
N LEU A 657 71.50 49.88 -46.47
CA LEU A 657 72.34 48.89 -47.18
C LEU A 657 72.02 48.86 -48.68
N ARG A 658 70.73 48.84 -49.04
CA ARG A 658 70.27 48.87 -50.45
C ARG A 658 70.65 50.17 -51.14
N ALA A 659 70.60 51.32 -50.45
CA ALA A 659 71.07 52.60 -50.97
C ALA A 659 72.58 52.58 -51.28
N SER A 660 73.41 52.22 -50.30
CA SER A 660 74.87 52.16 -50.48
C SER A 660 75.29 51.10 -51.53
N GLY A 661 74.58 49.96 -51.60
CA GLY A 661 74.78 48.97 -52.66
C GLY A 661 74.45 49.50 -54.07
N ASN A 662 73.44 50.37 -54.20
CA ASN A 662 73.12 51.05 -55.46
C ASN A 662 74.17 52.13 -55.80
N GLU A 663 74.67 52.88 -54.82
CA GLU A 663 75.78 53.83 -55.01
C GLU A 663 77.05 53.14 -55.51
N LEU A 664 77.43 52.02 -54.87
CA LEU A 664 78.56 51.19 -55.30
C LEU A 664 78.35 50.62 -56.71
N LYS A 665 77.13 50.19 -57.04
CA LYS A 665 76.77 49.73 -58.39
C LYS A 665 76.89 50.86 -59.42
N ASN A 666 76.44 52.07 -59.09
CA ASN A 666 76.55 53.25 -59.97
C ASN A 666 78.01 53.67 -60.15
N ALA A 667 78.83 53.61 -59.10
CA ALA A 667 80.28 53.83 -59.19
C ALA A 667 80.93 52.79 -60.11
N LYS A 668 80.56 51.51 -59.99
CA LYS A 668 81.05 50.44 -60.87
C LYS A 668 80.63 50.65 -62.32
N THR A 669 79.38 51.00 -62.61
CA THR A 669 78.95 51.24 -64.01
C THR A 669 79.62 52.47 -64.61
N ASN A 670 79.90 53.51 -63.84
CA ASN A 670 80.70 54.65 -64.29
C ASN A 670 82.14 54.23 -64.62
N LEU A 671 82.75 53.37 -63.80
CA LEU A 671 84.10 52.84 -64.03
C LEU A 671 84.13 51.94 -65.29
N GLU A 672 83.22 50.98 -65.41
CA GLU A 672 83.07 50.15 -66.63
C GLU A 672 82.80 50.99 -67.90
N ASN A 673 82.06 52.10 -67.78
CA ASN A 673 81.84 53.01 -68.90
C ASN A 673 83.11 53.78 -69.28
N SER A 674 83.96 54.13 -68.30
CA SER A 674 85.27 54.74 -68.57
C SER A 674 86.24 53.75 -69.23
N GLU A 675 86.25 52.49 -68.79
CA GLU A 675 87.04 51.40 -69.40
C GLU A 675 86.61 51.16 -70.85
N LYS A 676 85.30 51.05 -71.13
CA LYS A 676 84.74 50.96 -72.49
C LYS A 676 85.07 52.17 -73.36
N ASN A 677 85.28 53.35 -72.77
CA ASN A 677 85.67 54.55 -73.51
C ASN A 677 87.17 54.56 -73.85
N ILE A 678 88.02 54.07 -72.94
CA ILE A 678 89.44 53.80 -73.22
C ILE A 678 89.58 52.72 -74.30
N GLU A 679 88.83 51.62 -74.19
CA GLU A 679 88.80 50.54 -75.19
C GLU A 679 88.40 51.03 -76.59
N LYS A 680 87.39 51.92 -76.70
CA LYS A 680 87.02 52.57 -77.96
C LYS A 680 88.17 53.37 -78.57
N LEU A 681 88.81 54.23 -77.77
CA LEU A 681 89.92 55.07 -78.23
C LEU A 681 91.12 54.21 -78.67
N THR A 682 91.40 53.10 -77.98
CA THR A 682 92.42 52.12 -78.40
C THR A 682 92.04 51.48 -79.74
N ASN A 683 90.80 51.01 -79.89
CA ASN A 683 90.30 50.39 -81.12
C ASN A 683 90.23 51.35 -82.33
N GLU A 684 90.00 52.65 -82.12
CA GLU A 684 90.05 53.64 -83.20
C GLU A 684 91.49 53.89 -83.68
N ASN A 685 92.46 53.93 -82.76
CA ASN A 685 93.89 54.00 -83.12
C ASN A 685 94.36 52.76 -83.89
N GLU A 686 93.90 51.56 -83.49
CA GLU A 686 94.19 50.31 -84.22
C GLU A 686 93.56 50.34 -85.62
N LYS A 687 92.28 50.72 -85.76
CA LYS A 687 91.59 50.79 -87.05
C LYS A 687 92.16 51.82 -88.02
N LEU A 688 92.68 52.95 -87.53
CA LEU A 688 93.41 53.91 -88.37
C LEU A 688 94.70 53.30 -88.92
N ARG A 689 95.43 52.53 -88.11
CA ARG A 689 96.63 51.79 -88.52
C ARG A 689 96.31 50.70 -89.55
N GLU A 690 95.27 49.90 -89.31
CA GLU A 690 94.81 48.85 -90.24
C GLU A 690 94.29 49.43 -91.57
N SER A 691 93.54 50.53 -91.54
CA SER A 691 92.97 51.17 -92.74
C SER A 691 94.06 51.59 -93.73
N HIS A 692 95.14 52.21 -93.24
CA HIS A 692 96.31 52.53 -94.06
C HIS A 692 97.01 51.29 -94.64
N GLN A 693 96.99 50.15 -93.94
CA GLN A 693 97.55 48.90 -94.43
C GLN A 693 96.63 48.20 -95.46
N ALA A 694 95.31 48.36 -95.33
CA ALA A 694 94.30 47.72 -96.16
C ALA A 694 94.11 48.40 -97.53
N THR A 695 94.19 49.74 -97.61
CA THR A 695 94.15 50.47 -98.90
C THR A 695 95.25 49.99 -99.85
N THR A 696 96.45 49.80 -99.31
CA THR A 696 97.64 49.29 -100.02
C THR A 696 97.40 47.92 -100.68
N LYS A 697 96.60 47.03 -100.07
CA LYS A 697 96.31 45.67 -100.58
C LYS A 697 95.01 45.54 -101.38
N ARG A 698 94.23 46.62 -101.53
CA ARG A 698 92.94 46.60 -102.25
C ARG A 698 93.10 46.79 -103.76
N ILE A 699 94.19 47.43 -104.19
CA ILE A 699 94.53 47.64 -105.61
C ILE A 699 94.83 46.30 -106.31
N GLU A 700 95.51 45.38 -105.61
CA GLU A 700 96.05 44.13 -106.17
C GLU A 700 95.00 43.12 -106.66
N ARG A 701 93.76 43.17 -106.16
CA ARG A 701 92.77 42.08 -106.30
C ARG A 701 91.52 42.38 -107.14
N MET A 702 91.48 43.51 -107.85
CA MET A 702 90.36 43.83 -108.75
C MET A 702 90.41 43.10 -110.11
N ALA A 703 91.46 42.31 -110.38
CA ALA A 703 91.81 41.83 -111.72
C ALA A 703 91.09 40.57 -112.25
N VAL A 704 90.25 39.87 -111.46
CA VAL A 704 89.71 38.54 -111.84
C VAL A 704 88.20 38.39 -111.59
N LYS A 705 87.41 39.43 -111.89
CA LYS A 705 85.94 39.30 -112.01
C LYS A 705 85.54 39.03 -113.45
N LEU A 706 85.19 37.77 -113.79
CA LEU A 706 84.22 37.34 -114.83
C LEU A 706 84.40 35.84 -115.13
N SER A 707 83.64 34.99 -114.43
CA SER A 707 83.37 33.58 -114.79
C SER A 707 82.22 33.10 -113.90
N ASP A 708 81.04 32.89 -114.50
CA ASP A 708 79.77 32.95 -113.78
C ASP A 708 79.22 31.59 -113.30
N ALA A 709 78.20 31.66 -112.43
CA ALA A 709 77.55 30.50 -111.81
C ALA A 709 76.49 29.85 -112.73
N GLN A 710 76.24 28.55 -112.52
CA GLN A 710 75.19 27.79 -113.21
C GLN A 710 74.23 27.10 -112.22
N ALA A 711 72.96 26.98 -112.61
CA ALA A 711 71.82 26.99 -111.70
C ALA A 711 71.21 25.62 -111.30
N SER A 712 70.32 25.70 -110.30
CA SER A 712 69.24 24.75 -109.94
C SER A 712 69.56 23.67 -108.88
N SER A 713 68.63 23.15 -108.08
CA SER A 713 67.39 23.69 -107.46
C SER A 713 66.70 22.51 -106.74
N ILE A 714 66.50 22.56 -105.41
CA ILE A 714 65.41 21.89 -104.65
C ILE A 714 65.51 22.21 -103.14
N LYS A 715 64.37 22.12 -102.45
CA LYS A 715 64.14 22.22 -100.99
C LYS A 715 63.94 23.64 -100.46
N LEU A 716 62.73 24.15 -100.70
CA LEU A 716 62.31 25.55 -100.50
C LEU A 716 62.02 25.97 -99.06
N GLU A 717 62.34 27.23 -98.76
CA GLU A 717 61.62 28.11 -97.83
C GLU A 717 60.09 28.03 -97.98
N ARG A 718 59.42 27.90 -96.83
CA ARG A 718 58.09 28.46 -96.53
C ARG A 718 58.06 28.76 -95.02
N GLU A 719 57.60 29.90 -94.51
CA GLU A 719 56.97 31.09 -95.11
C GLU A 719 55.84 30.83 -96.12
N LYS A 720 54.62 30.67 -95.60
CA LYS A 720 53.52 31.66 -95.72
C LYS A 720 52.29 31.14 -94.97
N GLU A 721 51.63 31.94 -94.13
CA GLU A 721 50.73 33.07 -94.49
C GLU A 721 49.48 32.57 -95.22
N LYS A 722 48.29 32.94 -94.72
CA LYS A 722 46.94 32.61 -95.22
C LYS A 722 46.46 31.16 -95.07
N LEU A 723 46.04 30.80 -93.85
CA LEU A 723 44.70 30.22 -93.65
C LEU A 723 44.05 30.53 -92.28
N CYS A 724 44.36 31.68 -91.69
CA CYS A 724 43.58 32.21 -90.57
C CYS A 724 42.22 32.75 -91.08
N LYS A 725 41.22 31.86 -91.22
CA LYS A 725 39.79 32.09 -90.88
C LYS A 725 38.90 30.90 -91.29
N THR A 726 38.25 30.35 -90.26
CA THR A 726 36.80 30.06 -90.16
C THR A 726 36.02 29.39 -91.31
N LEU A 727 35.13 28.47 -90.89
CA LEU A 727 33.81 28.16 -91.50
C LEU A 727 33.77 27.71 -92.98
N GLU A 728 33.87 26.40 -93.19
CA GLU A 728 33.03 25.61 -94.11
C GLU A 728 33.21 24.14 -93.70
N ALA A 729 32.23 23.41 -93.15
CA ALA A 729 30.87 23.07 -93.61
C ALA A 729 30.83 21.79 -94.47
N ASN A 730 29.80 20.97 -94.25
CA ASN A 730 29.47 19.71 -94.95
C ASN A 730 30.46 18.55 -94.68
N LEU A 731 30.05 17.37 -94.18
CA LEU A 731 28.72 16.76 -94.03
C LEU A 731 28.02 16.39 -95.36
N ALA A 732 28.75 15.70 -96.23
CA ALA A 732 28.23 14.89 -97.35
C ALA A 732 29.37 13.94 -97.80
N THR A 733 29.18 12.67 -98.16
CA THR A 733 27.98 11.80 -98.15
C THR A 733 28.45 10.32 -98.11
N LEU A 734 27.58 9.36 -98.46
CA LEU A 734 27.86 8.18 -99.32
C LEU A 734 29.31 8.13 -99.87
N GLU A 735 30.03 7.01 -99.84
CA GLU A 735 29.65 5.74 -100.48
C GLU A 735 30.19 4.50 -99.73
N THR A 736 29.29 3.67 -99.18
CA THR A 736 28.85 2.36 -99.71
C THR A 736 29.87 1.21 -99.70
N LEU A 737 29.84 0.42 -98.62
CA LEU A 737 29.38 -0.98 -98.66
C LEU A 737 28.43 -1.16 -97.45
N GLN A 738 27.09 -1.30 -97.55
CA GLN A 738 26.21 -1.69 -98.65
C GLN A 738 26.53 -3.14 -99.09
N LYS A 739 25.79 -4.20 -98.71
CA LYS A 739 24.31 -4.34 -98.75
C LYS A 739 23.70 -5.31 -97.68
N GLU A 740 24.06 -5.23 -96.39
CA GLU A 740 23.48 -6.16 -95.38
C GLU A 740 22.19 -5.65 -94.67
N LYS A 741 21.76 -4.43 -95.01
CA LYS A 741 20.53 -3.77 -94.53
C LYS A 741 19.26 -4.32 -95.21
N ASP A 742 19.05 -5.64 -95.21
CA ASP A 742 17.77 -6.26 -95.63
C ASP A 742 17.43 -7.62 -94.97
N PHE A 743 18.39 -8.43 -94.49
CA PHE A 743 18.06 -9.82 -94.06
C PHE A 743 17.73 -10.00 -92.57
N LEU A 744 18.57 -9.53 -91.64
CA LEU A 744 18.52 -9.97 -90.23
C LEU A 744 17.43 -9.32 -89.36
N GLN A 745 16.53 -8.53 -89.95
CA GLN A 745 15.22 -8.23 -89.37
C GLN A 745 14.28 -9.48 -89.34
N SER A 746 14.69 -10.58 -89.99
CA SER A 746 13.98 -11.87 -89.99
C SER A 746 14.37 -12.83 -88.86
N GLU A 747 15.63 -12.86 -88.41
CA GLU A 747 16.14 -13.91 -87.51
C GLU A 747 15.57 -13.81 -86.08
N SER A 748 15.19 -12.60 -85.66
CA SER A 748 14.49 -12.32 -84.39
C SER A 748 13.11 -13.02 -84.24
N ARG A 749 12.66 -13.82 -85.22
CA ARG A 749 11.34 -14.48 -85.22
C ARG A 749 11.37 -16.02 -85.33
N ALA A 750 12.46 -16.63 -85.83
CA ALA A 750 12.46 -18.03 -86.26
C ALA A 750 12.66 -19.07 -85.14
N LEU A 751 13.40 -18.74 -84.07
CA LEU A 751 13.71 -19.68 -82.98
C LEU A 751 12.59 -19.85 -81.94
N LYS A 752 11.38 -19.32 -82.20
CA LYS A 752 10.22 -19.44 -81.31
C LYS A 752 9.32 -20.66 -81.57
N GLU A 753 9.54 -21.40 -82.66
CA GLU A 753 8.62 -22.49 -83.09
C GLU A 753 9.22 -23.92 -83.05
N ARG A 754 10.53 -24.08 -82.86
CA ARG A 754 11.23 -25.34 -83.21
C ARG A 754 11.27 -26.44 -82.14
N LEU A 755 10.35 -26.44 -81.16
CA LEU A 755 10.24 -27.50 -80.14
C LEU A 755 8.79 -27.97 -79.85
N SER A 756 7.86 -27.69 -80.77
CA SER A 756 6.46 -28.12 -80.70
C SER A 756 6.19 -29.48 -81.38
N TYR A 757 7.17 -30.38 -81.47
CA TYR A 757 7.12 -31.57 -82.34
C TYR A 757 7.57 -32.89 -81.70
N ALA A 758 7.35 -33.06 -80.39
CA ALA A 758 7.53 -34.32 -79.66
C ALA A 758 6.24 -35.14 -79.47
N GLU A 759 5.12 -34.74 -80.11
CA GLU A 759 3.89 -35.54 -80.13
C GLU A 759 4.00 -36.74 -81.10
N ARG A 760 3.98 -37.95 -80.53
CA ARG A 760 3.39 -39.14 -81.17
C ARG A 760 3.23 -40.30 -80.19
N GLY A 761 1.99 -40.79 -80.06
CA GLY A 761 1.69 -42.07 -79.44
C GLY A 761 1.40 -43.17 -80.48
N HIS A 762 0.86 -44.30 -80.00
CA HIS A 762 0.33 -45.44 -80.76
C HIS A 762 1.30 -46.23 -81.66
N LEU A 763 1.64 -47.47 -81.22
CA LEU A 763 1.30 -48.72 -81.93
C LEU A 763 1.92 -49.97 -81.27
N GLN A 764 1.12 -50.75 -80.52
CA GLN A 764 1.33 -52.20 -80.33
C GLN A 764 0.08 -52.86 -79.70
N LEU A 765 -0.89 -53.25 -80.54
CA LEU A 765 -2.17 -53.85 -80.10
C LEU A 765 -2.78 -54.71 -81.23
N LEU A 766 -2.08 -55.77 -81.67
CA LEU A 766 -2.45 -56.47 -82.92
C LEU A 766 -2.05 -57.97 -83.02
N ALA A 767 -2.14 -58.74 -81.93
CA ALA A 767 -1.51 -60.09 -81.88
C ALA A 767 -2.26 -61.23 -81.12
N LYS A 768 -3.62 -61.25 -81.08
CA LYS A 768 -4.37 -62.24 -80.25
C LYS A 768 -5.66 -62.86 -80.83
N VAL A 769 -5.92 -62.78 -82.14
CA VAL A 769 -7.28 -63.02 -82.70
C VAL A 769 -7.55 -64.46 -83.26
N GLN A 770 -6.54 -65.33 -83.42
CA GLN A 770 -6.62 -66.50 -84.33
C GLN A 770 -7.33 -67.79 -83.81
N ASN A 771 -8.04 -67.81 -82.68
CA ASN A 771 -8.26 -69.07 -81.93
C ASN A 771 -9.71 -69.61 -81.79
N LEU A 772 -10.64 -69.32 -82.72
CA LEU A 772 -12.07 -69.66 -82.54
C LEU A 772 -12.77 -70.50 -83.64
N GLU A 773 -12.17 -70.74 -84.80
CA GLU A 773 -12.89 -71.33 -85.95
C GLU A 773 -13.11 -72.86 -85.91
N HIS A 774 -12.48 -73.57 -84.96
CA HIS A 774 -12.42 -75.04 -84.99
C HIS A 774 -13.77 -75.76 -84.72
N ILE A 775 -14.66 -75.14 -83.93
CA ILE A 775 -15.79 -75.82 -83.28
C ILE A 775 -16.90 -76.30 -84.25
N ASN A 776 -17.02 -75.68 -85.42
CA ASN A 776 -18.26 -75.73 -86.21
C ASN A 776 -18.49 -76.99 -87.08
N ARG A 777 -17.69 -78.07 -86.91
CA ARG A 777 -17.78 -79.29 -87.74
C ARG A 777 -18.39 -80.52 -87.05
N THR A 778 -18.44 -80.57 -85.72
CA THR A 778 -18.79 -81.79 -84.96
C THR A 778 -20.30 -82.07 -84.90
N LEU A 779 -21.13 -81.24 -85.53
CA LEU A 779 -22.58 -81.20 -85.26
C LEU A 779 -23.43 -82.11 -86.19
N GLN A 780 -22.87 -82.62 -87.28
CA GLN A 780 -23.66 -83.15 -88.40
C GLN A 780 -23.96 -84.66 -88.34
N ASP A 781 -23.05 -85.48 -87.81
CA ASP A 781 -23.15 -86.96 -87.90
C ASP A 781 -24.15 -87.60 -86.91
N ALA A 782 -24.39 -86.97 -85.76
CA ALA A 782 -25.20 -87.58 -84.69
C ALA A 782 -26.69 -87.74 -85.07
N LYS A 783 -27.18 -87.01 -86.07
CA LYS A 783 -28.60 -86.92 -86.45
C LYS A 783 -29.22 -88.25 -86.88
N GLN A 784 -28.42 -89.21 -87.35
CA GLN A 784 -28.91 -90.53 -87.81
C GLN A 784 -29.10 -91.57 -86.70
N LYS A 785 -28.79 -91.26 -85.43
CA LYS A 785 -28.99 -92.19 -84.30
C LYS A 785 -30.35 -92.07 -83.60
N LEU A 786 -31.30 -91.32 -84.17
CA LEU A 786 -32.52 -90.90 -83.48
C LEU A 786 -33.68 -91.90 -83.55
N GLU A 787 -33.84 -92.61 -84.68
CA GLU A 787 -35.04 -93.42 -84.98
C GLU A 787 -35.14 -94.77 -84.24
N ALA A 788 -34.22 -95.05 -83.31
CA ALA A 788 -34.23 -96.26 -82.48
C ALA A 788 -34.70 -96.03 -81.02
N SER A 789 -35.12 -94.80 -80.66
CA SER A 789 -35.46 -94.45 -79.27
C SER A 789 -36.87 -94.87 -78.82
N ASP A 790 -37.87 -94.78 -79.71
CA ASP A 790 -39.30 -94.72 -79.37
C ASP A 790 -39.86 -95.85 -78.50
N ILE A 791 -39.22 -97.02 -78.46
CA ILE A 791 -39.63 -98.15 -77.63
C ILE A 791 -39.19 -97.99 -76.15
N ASN A 792 -38.12 -97.22 -75.89
CA ASN A 792 -37.57 -96.96 -74.56
C ASN A 792 -38.27 -95.81 -73.82
N ASP A 793 -38.88 -94.87 -74.54
CA ASP A 793 -39.42 -93.66 -73.92
C ASP A 793 -40.82 -93.89 -73.29
N LYS A 794 -41.50 -94.98 -73.67
CA LYS A 794 -42.81 -95.34 -73.11
C LYS A 794 -42.76 -95.91 -71.68
N THR A 795 -41.62 -96.49 -71.25
CA THR A 795 -41.41 -96.87 -69.84
C THR A 795 -41.02 -95.69 -68.97
N LYS A 796 -40.23 -94.73 -69.48
CA LYS A 796 -39.85 -93.50 -68.76
C LYS A 796 -41.05 -92.61 -68.41
N ILE A 797 -42.07 -92.56 -69.26
CA ILE A 797 -43.28 -91.74 -69.02
C ILE A 797 -43.97 -92.12 -67.69
N ASN A 798 -44.10 -93.42 -67.38
CA ASN A 798 -44.68 -93.88 -66.10
C ASN A 798 -43.83 -93.51 -64.87
N GLU A 799 -42.50 -93.37 -65.02
CA GLU A 799 -41.64 -92.88 -63.93
C GLU A 799 -41.75 -91.35 -63.77
N LEU A 800 -41.86 -90.63 -64.89
CA LEU A 800 -42.05 -89.17 -64.90
C LEU A 800 -43.39 -88.74 -64.30
N GLU A 801 -44.49 -89.48 -64.52
CA GLU A 801 -45.78 -89.18 -63.88
C GLU A 801 -45.69 -89.25 -62.35
N LYS A 802 -45.08 -90.31 -61.78
CA LYS A 802 -44.86 -90.42 -60.32
C LYS A 802 -43.93 -89.33 -59.77
N VAL A 803 -42.94 -88.91 -60.53
CA VAL A 803 -42.09 -87.76 -60.17
C VAL A 803 -42.88 -86.45 -60.22
N ASN A 804 -43.82 -86.31 -61.17
CA ASN A 804 -44.68 -85.13 -61.28
C ASN A 804 -45.67 -85.01 -60.11
N GLU A 805 -46.35 -86.10 -59.72
CA GLU A 805 -47.23 -86.14 -58.53
C GLU A 805 -46.47 -85.71 -57.25
N SER A 806 -45.25 -86.25 -57.07
CA SER A 806 -44.37 -85.92 -55.94
C SER A 806 -43.93 -84.44 -55.95
N ASN A 807 -43.69 -83.88 -57.13
CA ASN A 807 -43.35 -82.47 -57.29
C ASN A 807 -44.57 -81.54 -57.07
N GLU A 808 -45.77 -81.89 -57.55
CA GLU A 808 -46.99 -81.12 -57.24
C GLU A 808 -47.28 -81.07 -55.73
N GLN A 809 -47.03 -82.18 -55.02
CA GLN A 809 -47.18 -82.23 -53.57
C GLN A 809 -46.21 -81.25 -52.88
N LYS A 810 -44.93 -81.26 -53.27
CA LYS A 810 -43.94 -80.28 -52.80
C LYS A 810 -44.27 -78.84 -53.15
N VAL A 811 -44.80 -78.57 -54.35
CA VAL A 811 -45.22 -77.22 -54.76
C VAL A 811 -46.37 -76.74 -53.87
N ARG A 812 -47.38 -77.59 -53.61
CA ARG A 812 -48.47 -77.27 -52.67
C ARG A 812 -47.97 -76.97 -51.26
N GLU A 813 -47.02 -77.75 -50.75
CA GLU A 813 -46.41 -77.54 -49.43
C GLU A 813 -45.59 -76.24 -49.36
N LEU A 814 -44.82 -75.92 -50.42
CA LEU A 814 -44.06 -74.67 -50.53
C LEU A 814 -44.98 -73.45 -50.62
N THR A 815 -46.06 -73.49 -51.41
CA THR A 815 -47.08 -72.43 -51.46
C THR A 815 -47.73 -72.24 -50.08
N ALA A 816 -48.10 -73.32 -49.40
CA ALA A 816 -48.65 -73.23 -48.03
C ALA A 816 -47.63 -72.69 -47.01
N SER A 817 -46.32 -72.85 -47.25
CA SER A 817 -45.26 -72.25 -46.43
C SER A 817 -45.08 -70.75 -46.73
N LEU A 818 -45.09 -70.36 -48.01
CA LEU A 818 -45.01 -68.97 -48.46
C LEU A 818 -46.16 -68.13 -47.90
N ASN A 819 -47.40 -68.59 -48.07
CA ASN A 819 -48.59 -67.87 -47.60
C ASN A 819 -48.57 -67.64 -46.06
N ARG A 820 -48.02 -68.58 -45.29
CA ARG A 820 -47.84 -68.43 -43.83
C ARG A 820 -46.78 -67.38 -43.49
N ARG A 821 -45.71 -67.28 -44.29
CA ARG A 821 -44.67 -66.25 -44.14
C ARG A 821 -45.17 -64.86 -44.54
N GLU A 822 -45.95 -64.77 -45.61
CA GLU A 822 -46.58 -63.52 -46.05
C GLU A 822 -47.61 -63.01 -45.03
N HIS A 823 -48.42 -63.90 -44.44
CA HIS A 823 -49.31 -63.52 -43.35
C HIS A 823 -48.54 -63.01 -42.11
N SER A 824 -47.44 -63.67 -41.73
CA SER A 824 -46.55 -63.20 -40.66
C SER A 824 -45.95 -61.82 -40.95
N ASN A 825 -45.49 -61.58 -42.17
CA ASN A 825 -44.99 -60.26 -42.61
C ASN A 825 -46.09 -59.18 -42.58
N ALA A 826 -47.33 -59.52 -42.93
CA ALA A 826 -48.47 -58.60 -42.82
C ALA A 826 -48.74 -58.22 -41.36
N THR A 827 -48.69 -59.18 -40.43
CA THR A 827 -48.82 -58.92 -38.99
C THR A 827 -47.71 -58.00 -38.47
N LEU A 828 -46.45 -58.28 -38.81
CA LEU A 828 -45.30 -57.44 -38.42
C LEU A 828 -45.39 -56.02 -39.00
N ASN A 829 -45.87 -55.85 -40.23
CA ASN A 829 -46.08 -54.53 -40.82
C ASN A 829 -47.17 -53.71 -40.11
N LEU A 830 -48.23 -54.36 -39.62
CA LEU A 830 -49.25 -53.70 -38.79
C LEU A 830 -48.68 -53.27 -37.43
N GLU A 831 -47.84 -54.11 -36.81
CA GLU A 831 -47.16 -53.80 -35.54
C GLU A 831 -46.18 -52.63 -35.69
N ILE A 832 -45.37 -52.60 -36.76
CA ILE A 832 -44.50 -51.48 -37.13
C ILE A 832 -45.32 -50.19 -37.36
N GLY A 833 -46.49 -50.29 -38.01
CA GLY A 833 -47.42 -49.17 -38.16
C GLY A 833 -47.92 -48.62 -36.82
N GLY A 834 -48.25 -49.51 -35.89
CA GLY A 834 -48.63 -49.16 -34.51
C GLY A 834 -47.50 -48.45 -33.75
N LEU A 835 -46.28 -49.00 -33.79
CA LEU A 835 -45.10 -48.43 -33.15
C LEU A 835 -44.72 -47.05 -33.72
N ASN A 836 -44.76 -46.88 -35.05
CA ASN A 836 -44.53 -45.57 -35.68
C ASN A 836 -45.60 -44.54 -35.26
N SER A 837 -46.86 -44.95 -35.12
CA SER A 837 -47.94 -44.08 -34.64
C SER A 837 -47.73 -43.63 -33.20
N GLN A 838 -47.22 -44.52 -32.34
CA GLN A 838 -46.84 -44.20 -30.96
C GLN A 838 -45.64 -43.25 -30.90
N LEU A 839 -44.59 -43.50 -31.70
CA LEU A 839 -43.43 -42.62 -31.83
C LEU A 839 -43.80 -41.21 -32.28
N GLN A 840 -44.67 -41.09 -33.29
CA GLN A 840 -45.13 -39.80 -33.79
C GLN A 840 -45.90 -39.01 -32.73
N LYS A 841 -46.72 -39.70 -31.91
CA LYS A 841 -47.43 -39.10 -30.77
C LYS A 841 -46.46 -38.64 -29.66
N LEU A 842 -45.52 -39.50 -29.26
CA LEU A 842 -44.48 -39.16 -28.27
C LEU A 842 -43.65 -37.93 -28.70
N ASN A 843 -43.29 -37.86 -29.98
CA ASN A 843 -42.54 -36.74 -30.54
C ASN A 843 -43.34 -35.43 -30.56
N SER A 844 -44.65 -35.48 -30.84
CA SER A 844 -45.50 -34.28 -30.79
C SER A 844 -45.73 -33.79 -29.35
N GLU A 845 -45.87 -34.69 -28.37
CA GLU A 845 -45.96 -34.36 -26.95
C GLU A 845 -44.65 -33.76 -26.39
N LEU A 846 -43.49 -34.29 -26.80
CA LEU A 846 -42.17 -33.71 -26.48
C LEU A 846 -41.97 -32.33 -27.10
N SER A 847 -42.32 -32.16 -28.38
CA SER A 847 -42.27 -30.87 -29.08
C SER A 847 -43.14 -29.81 -28.41
N ALA A 848 -44.37 -30.18 -28.02
CA ALA A 848 -45.28 -29.30 -27.29
C ALA A 848 -44.72 -28.89 -25.91
N LYS A 849 -44.13 -29.83 -25.16
CA LYS A 849 -43.47 -29.55 -23.87
C LYS A 849 -42.30 -28.57 -24.03
N TYR A 850 -41.38 -28.84 -24.96
CA TYR A 850 -40.23 -27.94 -25.18
C TYR A 850 -40.67 -26.55 -25.64
N LYS A 851 -41.68 -26.44 -26.51
CA LYS A 851 -42.21 -25.13 -26.92
C LYS A 851 -42.77 -24.34 -25.73
N ALA A 852 -43.60 -24.95 -24.89
CA ALA A 852 -44.13 -24.30 -23.69
C ALA A 852 -43.02 -23.89 -22.70
N GLN A 853 -41.97 -24.70 -22.58
CA GLN A 853 -40.81 -24.41 -21.74
C GLN A 853 -39.98 -23.23 -22.29
N ILE A 854 -39.80 -23.14 -23.61
CA ILE A 854 -39.15 -21.99 -24.27
C ILE A 854 -39.98 -20.70 -24.05
N GLU A 855 -41.30 -20.76 -24.24
CA GLU A 855 -42.20 -19.62 -24.00
C GLU A 855 -42.22 -19.19 -22.52
N GLN A 856 -41.98 -20.11 -21.58
CA GLN A 856 -41.79 -19.78 -20.16
C GLN A 856 -40.43 -19.11 -19.91
N ILE A 857 -39.34 -19.66 -20.46
CA ILE A 857 -37.99 -19.09 -20.35
C ILE A 857 -37.97 -17.66 -20.92
N GLN A 858 -38.58 -17.44 -22.09
CA GLN A 858 -38.68 -16.10 -22.70
C GLN A 858 -39.40 -15.09 -21.79
N ARG A 859 -40.50 -15.48 -21.13
CA ARG A 859 -41.20 -14.61 -20.16
C ARG A 859 -40.35 -14.27 -18.94
N HIS A 860 -39.60 -15.24 -18.40
CA HIS A 860 -38.65 -14.96 -17.32
C HIS A 860 -37.50 -14.05 -17.77
N LEU A 861 -37.02 -14.21 -19.01
CA LEU A 861 -35.94 -13.41 -19.58
C LEU A 861 -36.38 -11.95 -19.81
N SER A 862 -37.60 -11.72 -20.32
CA SER A 862 -38.18 -10.38 -20.42
C SER A 862 -38.36 -9.70 -19.06
N GLY A 863 -38.86 -10.42 -18.05
CA GLY A 863 -38.97 -9.89 -16.68
C GLY A 863 -37.60 -9.54 -16.06
N ALA A 864 -36.59 -10.38 -16.31
CA ALA A 864 -35.22 -10.10 -15.88
C ALA A 864 -34.60 -8.89 -16.60
N GLN A 865 -34.89 -8.68 -17.89
CA GLN A 865 -34.46 -7.47 -18.62
C GLN A 865 -35.13 -6.21 -18.07
N GLU A 866 -36.43 -6.26 -17.77
CA GLU A 866 -37.15 -5.11 -17.19
C GLU A 866 -36.62 -4.78 -15.78
N GLN A 867 -36.30 -5.78 -14.97
CA GLN A 867 -35.69 -5.60 -13.66
C GLN A 867 -34.24 -5.06 -13.76
N ALA A 868 -33.44 -5.57 -14.70
CA ALA A 868 -32.10 -5.05 -14.97
C ALA A 868 -32.13 -3.57 -15.44
N HIS A 869 -33.12 -3.18 -16.24
CA HIS A 869 -33.29 -1.79 -16.65
C HIS A 869 -33.61 -0.86 -15.47
N LYS A 870 -34.42 -1.33 -14.51
CA LYS A 870 -34.71 -0.58 -13.27
C LYS A 870 -33.49 -0.47 -12.36
N TYR A 871 -32.65 -1.49 -12.27
CA TYR A 871 -31.36 -1.39 -11.56
C TYR A 871 -30.36 -0.46 -12.28
N ALA A 872 -30.33 -0.44 -13.61
CA ALA A 872 -29.49 0.49 -14.37
C ALA A 872 -29.91 1.95 -14.14
N GLU A 873 -31.22 2.23 -14.10
CA GLU A 873 -31.78 3.55 -13.79
C GLU A 873 -31.53 3.97 -12.34
N LEU A 874 -31.65 3.03 -11.37
CA LEU A 874 -31.28 3.27 -9.98
C LEU A 874 -29.79 3.59 -9.84
N ASN A 875 -28.91 2.81 -10.48
CA ASN A 875 -27.46 3.05 -10.47
C ASN A 875 -27.10 4.38 -11.11
N HIS A 876 -27.78 4.80 -12.19
CA HIS A 876 -27.55 6.12 -12.78
C HIS A 876 -27.93 7.25 -11.81
N ASN A 877 -29.05 7.13 -11.09
CA ASN A 877 -29.44 8.09 -10.06
C ASN A 877 -28.47 8.12 -8.87
N LEU A 878 -27.94 6.97 -8.43
CA LEU A 878 -26.92 6.89 -7.38
C LEU A 878 -25.59 7.51 -7.84
N ILE A 879 -25.15 7.29 -9.08
CA ILE A 879 -23.97 7.93 -9.66
C ILE A 879 -24.15 9.46 -9.69
N ASN A 880 -25.33 9.95 -10.08
CA ASN A 880 -25.62 11.38 -10.07
C ASN A 880 -25.55 11.98 -8.65
N GLN A 881 -26.07 11.27 -7.63
CA GLN A 881 -25.94 11.69 -6.22
C GLN A 881 -24.48 11.66 -5.73
N ILE A 882 -23.69 10.66 -6.12
CA ILE A 882 -22.25 10.59 -5.79
C ILE A 882 -21.50 11.77 -6.40
N ASN A 883 -21.76 12.09 -7.67
CA ASN A 883 -21.18 13.27 -8.32
C ASN A 883 -21.59 14.57 -7.61
N GLU A 884 -22.86 14.72 -7.25
CA GLU A 884 -23.39 15.92 -6.56
C GLU A 884 -22.86 16.08 -5.12
N LEU A 885 -22.51 14.96 -4.46
CA LEU A 885 -21.79 14.96 -3.18
C LEU A 885 -20.29 15.28 -3.35
N GLN A 886 -19.61 14.73 -4.37
CA GLN A 886 -18.23 15.09 -4.69
C GLN A 886 -18.10 16.59 -5.00
N ASP A 887 -19.07 17.14 -5.73
CA ASP A 887 -19.14 18.56 -6.07
C ASP A 887 -19.41 19.43 -4.83
N GLN A 888 -20.00 18.89 -3.75
CA GLN A 888 -20.11 19.56 -2.45
C GLN A 888 -18.81 19.45 -1.64
N TYR A 889 -18.17 18.27 -1.60
CA TYR A 889 -16.86 18.09 -0.96
C TYR A 889 -15.80 19.02 -1.55
N ALA A 890 -15.73 19.16 -2.87
CA ALA A 890 -14.81 20.08 -3.54
C ALA A 890 -15.04 21.55 -3.13
N LYS A 891 -16.31 21.98 -2.95
CA LYS A 891 -16.65 23.33 -2.47
C LYS A 891 -16.29 23.54 -0.99
N ILE A 892 -16.40 22.49 -0.16
CA ILE A 892 -16.00 22.52 1.25
C ILE A 892 -14.47 22.60 1.36
N ASP A 893 -13.73 21.82 0.58
CA ASP A 893 -12.27 21.82 0.58
C ASP A 893 -11.68 23.14 0.05
N GLU A 894 -12.30 23.74 -0.97
CA GLU A 894 -11.94 25.08 -1.44
C GLU A 894 -12.20 26.15 -0.36
N GLN A 895 -13.25 26.02 0.44
CA GLN A 895 -13.49 26.90 1.59
C GLN A 895 -12.51 26.67 2.74
N LEU A 896 -12.19 25.41 3.08
CA LEU A 896 -11.15 25.08 4.07
C LEU A 896 -9.79 25.64 3.66
N SER A 897 -9.44 25.54 2.38
CA SER A 897 -8.24 26.14 1.79
C SER A 897 -8.22 27.68 1.95
N LYS A 898 -9.34 28.36 1.67
CA LYS A 898 -9.49 29.81 1.87
C LYS A 898 -9.40 30.22 3.34
N VAL A 899 -9.97 29.43 4.26
CA VAL A 899 -9.89 29.65 5.71
C VAL A 899 -8.46 29.43 6.21
N SER A 900 -7.79 28.36 5.78
CA SER A 900 -6.39 28.05 6.11
C SER A 900 -5.44 29.16 5.66
N LEU A 901 -5.57 29.65 4.42
CA LEU A 901 -4.81 30.79 3.92
C LEU A 901 -5.08 32.07 4.75
N SER A 902 -6.35 32.33 5.09
CA SER A 902 -6.73 33.49 5.91
C SER A 902 -6.16 33.40 7.34
N LEU A 903 -6.12 32.20 7.92
CA LEU A 903 -5.51 31.93 9.23
C LEU A 903 -3.99 32.12 9.18
N SER A 904 -3.33 31.66 8.11
CA SER A 904 -1.89 31.86 7.89
C SER A 904 -1.53 33.34 7.81
N ILE A 905 -2.26 34.13 7.00
CA ILE A 905 -2.10 35.59 6.90
C ILE A 905 -2.39 36.29 8.23
N SER A 906 -3.37 35.80 9.00
CA SER A 906 -3.66 36.33 10.34
C SER A 906 -2.52 36.04 11.32
N LYS A 907 -1.95 34.83 11.27
CA LYS A 907 -0.78 34.45 12.08
C LYS A 907 0.44 35.31 11.73
N GLU A 908 0.78 35.46 10.46
CA GLU A 908 1.90 36.31 10.01
C GLU A 908 1.77 37.75 10.52
N ARG A 909 0.54 38.30 10.54
CA ARG A 909 0.25 39.63 11.11
C ARG A 909 0.44 39.66 12.64
N CYS A 910 0.05 38.60 13.36
CA CYS A 910 0.28 38.49 14.80
C CYS A 910 1.77 38.36 15.13
N ASP A 911 2.50 37.49 14.42
CA ASP A 911 3.94 37.28 14.58
C ASP A 911 4.70 38.59 14.31
N LYS A 912 4.32 39.34 13.25
CA LYS A 912 4.87 40.67 12.98
C LYS A 912 4.55 41.68 14.08
N LEU A 913 3.31 41.72 14.58
CA LEU A 913 2.91 42.63 15.66
C LEU A 913 3.67 42.33 16.98
N CYS A 914 3.97 41.06 17.25
CA CYS A 914 4.84 40.65 18.35
C CYS A 914 6.26 41.21 18.18
N ASN A 915 6.87 41.05 17.00
CA ASN A 915 8.19 41.59 16.69
C ASN A 915 8.22 43.13 16.81
N ASP A 916 7.22 43.83 16.27
CA ASP A 916 7.08 45.29 16.38
C ASP A 916 6.94 45.73 17.86
N MET A 917 6.21 44.96 18.69
CA MET A 917 6.12 45.20 20.13
C MET A 917 7.44 44.94 20.89
N GLU A 918 8.24 43.96 20.47
CA GLU A 918 9.53 43.67 21.09
C GLU A 918 10.59 44.72 20.73
N GLN A 919 10.61 45.18 19.48
CA GLN A 919 11.42 46.33 19.08
C GLN A 919 11.05 47.58 19.88
N LEU A 920 9.75 47.90 20.02
CA LEU A 920 9.30 49.07 20.79
C LEU A 920 9.63 48.95 22.30
N ARG A 921 9.64 47.73 22.86
CA ARG A 921 10.16 47.47 24.23
C ARG A 921 11.67 47.72 24.32
N ALA A 922 12.46 47.31 23.33
CA ALA A 922 13.90 47.56 23.27
C ALA A 922 14.21 49.06 23.15
N ASP A 923 13.49 49.79 22.29
CA ASP A 923 13.64 51.24 22.12
C ASP A 923 13.27 52.00 23.39
N LEU A 924 12.20 51.61 24.09
CA LEU A 924 11.86 52.14 25.42
C LEU A 924 12.95 51.86 26.47
N LEU A 925 13.64 50.71 26.40
CA LEU A 925 14.76 50.42 27.28
C LEU A 925 15.99 51.30 26.98
N VAL A 926 16.27 51.57 25.69
CA VAL A 926 17.31 52.52 25.27
C VAL A 926 16.96 53.94 25.73
N LEU A 927 15.75 54.41 25.49
CA LEU A 927 15.27 55.74 25.92
C LEU A 927 15.32 55.91 27.45
N ARG A 928 15.02 54.85 28.23
CA ARG A 928 15.21 54.88 29.69
C ARG A 928 16.68 54.99 30.09
N LYS A 929 17.59 54.30 29.39
CA LYS A 929 19.05 54.38 29.63
C LYS A 929 19.60 55.77 29.26
N THR A 930 19.21 56.35 28.13
CA THR A 930 19.66 57.69 27.71
C THR A 930 19.09 58.79 28.60
N LYS A 931 17.79 58.71 28.97
CA LYS A 931 17.20 59.60 29.97
C LYS A 931 17.97 59.56 31.30
N ALA A 932 18.21 58.36 31.85
CA ALA A 932 18.95 58.22 33.10
C ALA A 932 20.43 58.66 33.01
N LYS A 933 21.02 58.72 31.80
CA LYS A 933 22.33 59.33 31.58
C LYS A 933 22.23 60.86 31.62
N ALA A 934 21.29 61.45 30.88
CA ALA A 934 21.05 62.89 30.87
C ALA A 934 20.67 63.44 32.26
N GLU A 935 19.87 62.72 33.05
CA GLU A 935 19.53 63.11 34.44
C GLU A 935 20.77 63.14 35.35
N ARG A 936 21.72 62.21 35.19
CA ARG A 936 23.01 62.26 35.93
C ARG A 936 23.91 63.40 35.44
N GLU A 937 23.95 63.64 34.14
CA GLU A 937 24.74 64.75 33.56
C GLU A 937 24.19 66.11 34.00
N GLN A 938 22.86 66.26 34.06
CA GLN A 938 22.20 67.43 34.64
C GLN A 938 22.54 67.60 36.12
N GLU A 939 22.54 66.54 36.92
CA GLU A 939 22.88 66.64 38.35
C GLU A 939 24.35 67.01 38.61
N ILE A 940 25.27 66.49 37.78
CA ILE A 940 26.69 66.91 37.80
C ILE A 940 26.82 68.40 37.45
N ILE A 941 26.06 68.90 36.46
CA ILE A 941 26.03 70.32 36.09
C ILE A 941 25.42 71.16 37.21
N ASN A 942 24.33 70.72 37.84
CA ASN A 942 23.70 71.40 38.97
C ASN A 942 24.67 71.56 40.15
N GLN A 943 25.39 70.49 40.52
CA GLN A 943 26.36 70.55 41.61
C GLN A 943 27.55 71.46 41.25
N SER A 944 28.05 71.39 40.01
CA SER A 944 29.10 72.30 39.52
C SER A 944 28.67 73.78 39.56
N LEU A 945 27.43 74.09 39.16
CA LEU A 945 26.86 75.44 39.26
C LEU A 945 26.72 75.90 40.71
N LYS A 946 26.34 75.00 41.63
CA LYS A 946 26.25 75.27 43.07
C LYS A 946 27.62 75.56 43.70
N ASP A 947 28.65 74.80 43.33
CA ASP A 947 30.03 75.04 43.77
C ASP A 947 30.57 76.37 43.23
N MET A 948 30.25 76.71 41.97
CA MET A 948 30.58 78.00 41.37
C MET A 948 29.82 79.17 42.02
N HIS A 949 28.55 78.98 42.41
CA HIS A 949 27.79 79.98 43.16
C HIS A 949 28.41 80.24 44.53
N ALA A 950 28.76 79.18 45.26
CA ALA A 950 29.44 79.28 46.56
C ALA A 950 30.81 79.98 46.46
N ARG A 951 31.58 79.73 45.39
CA ARG A 951 32.82 80.48 45.09
C ARG A 951 32.56 81.95 44.78
N ASN A 952 31.54 82.26 43.97
CA ASN A 952 31.20 83.65 43.63
C ASN A 952 30.71 84.43 44.86
N GLU A 953 29.91 83.82 45.74
CA GLU A 953 29.56 84.39 47.04
C GLU A 953 30.81 84.64 47.89
N GLN A 954 31.73 83.68 47.95
CA GLN A 954 32.96 83.80 48.75
C GLN A 954 33.85 84.95 48.23
N LEU A 955 34.08 85.01 46.91
CA LEU A 955 34.79 86.12 46.27
C LEU A 955 34.07 87.47 46.47
N THR A 956 32.74 87.47 46.57
CA THR A 956 31.95 88.67 46.88
C THR A 956 32.18 89.11 48.33
N ARG A 957 32.15 88.19 49.31
CA ARG A 957 32.49 88.47 50.72
C ARG A 957 33.91 88.99 50.87
N GLU A 958 34.87 88.41 50.14
CA GLU A 958 36.28 88.82 50.14
C GLU A 958 36.46 90.21 49.51
N ARG A 959 35.79 90.49 48.38
CA ARG A 959 35.73 91.84 47.78
C ARG A 959 35.14 92.86 48.75
N ASP A 960 34.04 92.52 49.41
CA ASP A 960 33.30 93.46 50.25
C ASP A 960 34.04 93.73 51.56
N SER A 961 34.67 92.72 52.17
CA SER A 961 35.58 92.92 53.31
C SER A 961 36.83 93.73 52.92
N LEU A 962 37.38 93.51 51.72
CA LEU A 962 38.46 94.35 51.20
C LEU A 962 38.00 95.80 51.00
N ALA A 963 36.81 96.02 50.47
CA ALA A 963 36.22 97.35 50.32
C ALA A 963 35.97 98.02 51.68
N GLU A 964 35.42 97.32 52.67
CA GLU A 964 35.28 97.80 54.05
C GLU A 964 36.64 98.18 54.69
N SER A 965 37.73 97.48 54.34
CA SER A 965 39.08 97.84 54.81
C SER A 965 39.68 99.05 54.07
N LEU A 966 39.30 99.26 52.81
CA LEU A 966 39.84 100.31 51.96
C LEU A 966 39.07 101.63 52.08
N ILE A 967 37.75 101.61 52.28
CA ILE A 967 36.93 102.83 52.39
C ILE A 967 37.42 103.77 53.51
N PRO A 968 37.68 103.32 54.76
CA PRO A 968 38.25 104.18 55.81
C PRO A 968 39.66 104.68 55.48
N ARG A 969 40.44 103.90 54.72
CA ARG A 969 41.80 104.27 54.30
C ARG A 969 41.80 105.28 53.16
N ILE A 970 40.82 105.22 52.26
CA ILE A 970 40.56 106.23 51.23
C ILE A 970 40.11 107.52 51.91
N GLY A 971 39.12 107.49 52.81
CA GLY A 971 38.70 108.67 53.57
C GLY A 971 39.84 109.33 54.35
N LEU A 972 40.70 108.54 55.02
CA LEU A 972 41.90 109.06 55.69
C LEU A 972 42.90 109.73 54.73
N LEU A 973 43.03 109.22 53.50
CA LEU A 973 43.88 109.82 52.47
C LEU A 973 43.23 111.07 51.86
N GLU A 974 41.91 111.10 51.71
CA GLU A 974 41.14 112.27 51.27
C GLU A 974 41.23 113.41 52.31
N ASP A 975 41.10 113.10 53.60
CA ASP A 975 41.32 114.05 54.70
C ASP A 975 42.77 114.57 54.72
N GLN A 976 43.78 113.71 54.50
CA GLN A 976 45.18 114.13 54.40
C GLN A 976 45.45 115.01 53.17
N ILE A 977 44.87 114.68 52.02
CA ILE A 977 44.95 115.49 50.79
C ILE A 977 44.27 116.83 51.03
N LYS A 978 43.10 116.87 51.68
CA LYS A 978 42.40 118.10 52.03
C LYS A 978 43.23 118.97 52.98
N GLN A 979 43.76 118.41 54.06
CA GLN A 979 44.64 119.12 54.99
C GLN A 979 45.88 119.69 54.28
N LYS A 980 46.51 118.91 53.39
CA LYS A 980 47.64 119.38 52.58
C LYS A 980 47.24 120.42 51.53
N THR A 981 46.00 120.40 51.04
CA THR A 981 45.46 121.43 50.14
C THR A 981 45.25 122.75 50.89
N GLU A 982 44.66 122.70 52.09
CA GLU A 982 44.51 123.87 52.97
C GLU A 982 45.88 124.44 53.38
N GLU A 983 46.87 123.60 53.67
CA GLU A 983 48.26 124.01 53.95
C GLU A 983 48.92 124.70 52.74
N VAL A 984 48.72 124.16 51.52
CA VAL A 984 49.20 124.79 50.27
C VAL A 984 48.49 126.10 49.99
N GLU A 985 47.17 126.21 50.23
CA GLU A 985 46.43 127.46 50.06
C GLU A 985 46.90 128.54 51.05
N ASN A 986 47.15 128.18 52.31
CA ASN A 986 47.74 129.08 53.29
C ASN A 986 49.14 129.56 52.87
N LEU A 987 50.01 128.65 52.41
CA LEU A 987 51.35 129.00 51.89
C LEU A 987 51.29 129.86 50.60
N GLN A 988 50.28 129.65 49.74
CA GLN A 988 50.04 130.51 48.59
C GLN A 988 49.59 131.92 49.00
N ASN A 989 48.78 132.03 50.05
CA ASN A 989 48.39 133.32 50.62
C ASN A 989 49.57 134.06 51.28
N GLU A 990 50.46 133.38 52.00
CA GLU A 990 51.72 133.97 52.47
C GLU A 990 52.61 134.42 51.30
N LEU A 991 52.78 133.59 50.26
CA LEU A 991 53.53 133.93 49.04
C LEU A 991 52.87 135.04 48.21
N LYS A 992 51.59 135.36 48.45
CA LYS A 992 50.89 136.52 47.88
C LYS A 992 51.20 137.77 48.68
N GLN A 993 51.04 137.74 50.01
CA GLN A 993 51.38 138.85 50.90
C GLN A 993 52.86 139.24 50.80
N LEU A 994 53.78 138.26 50.69
CA LEU A 994 55.21 138.50 50.48
C LEU A 994 55.49 139.15 49.11
N ARG A 995 54.73 138.80 48.07
CA ARG A 995 54.83 139.47 46.76
C ARG A 995 54.32 140.90 46.82
N GLU A 996 53.13 141.12 47.35
CA GLU A 996 52.53 142.46 47.52
C GLU A 996 53.48 143.37 48.33
N LYS A 997 54.08 142.85 49.41
CA LYS A 997 55.11 143.55 50.20
C LYS A 997 56.38 143.87 49.39
N THR A 998 56.87 142.92 48.61
CA THR A 998 58.05 143.12 47.74
C THR A 998 57.77 144.15 46.63
N GLU A 999 56.56 144.14 46.08
CA GLU A 999 56.11 145.05 45.04
C GLU A 999 55.96 146.48 45.59
N THR A 1000 55.40 146.66 46.80
CA THR A 1000 55.42 147.97 47.49
C THR A 1000 56.84 148.48 47.74
N GLN A 1001 57.77 147.63 48.20
CA GLN A 1001 59.17 148.02 48.37
C GLN A 1001 59.85 148.38 47.03
N SER A 1002 59.44 147.77 45.91
CA SER A 1002 59.95 148.13 44.57
C SER A 1002 59.45 149.50 44.07
N LEU A 1003 58.23 149.90 44.47
CA LEU A 1003 57.68 151.22 44.20
C LEU A 1003 58.41 152.30 45.02
N GLU A 1004 58.62 152.09 46.31
CA GLU A 1004 59.44 152.96 47.15
C GLU A 1004 60.87 153.13 46.58
N LEU A 1005 61.48 152.03 46.11
CA LEU A 1005 62.82 152.04 45.51
C LEU A 1005 62.87 152.76 44.14
N THR A 1006 61.76 152.91 43.43
CA THR A 1006 61.70 153.61 42.14
C THR A 1006 61.38 155.11 42.29
N GLU A 1007 60.62 155.51 43.31
CA GLU A 1007 60.54 156.93 43.71
C GLU A 1007 61.87 157.43 44.28
N GLY A 1008 62.54 156.64 45.12
CA GLY A 1008 63.89 156.96 45.62
C GLY A 1008 64.94 157.17 44.51
N LYS A 1009 64.79 156.45 43.38
CA LYS A 1009 65.63 156.63 42.17
C LYS A 1009 65.31 157.91 41.39
N LYS A 1010 64.04 158.35 41.35
CA LYS A 1010 63.70 159.68 40.80
C LYS A 1010 64.31 160.80 41.65
N ALA A 1011 64.18 160.71 42.97
CA ALA A 1011 64.70 161.72 43.90
C ALA A 1011 66.25 161.83 43.89
N THR A 1012 66.97 160.76 43.54
CA THR A 1012 68.44 160.82 43.35
C THR A 1012 68.84 161.39 42.00
N ALA A 1013 68.09 161.16 40.92
CA ALA A 1013 68.36 161.75 39.62
C ALA A 1013 68.33 163.30 39.66
N THR A 1014 67.37 163.90 40.38
CA THR A 1014 67.30 165.37 40.55
C THR A 1014 68.55 165.92 41.25
N LYS A 1015 69.02 165.26 42.32
CA LYS A 1015 70.20 165.69 43.08
C LYS A 1015 71.53 165.56 42.32
N VAL A 1016 71.59 164.71 41.29
CA VAL A 1016 72.77 164.62 40.41
C VAL A 1016 72.89 165.87 39.53
N VAL A 1017 71.77 166.44 39.06
CA VAL A 1017 71.78 167.69 38.29
C VAL A 1017 72.24 168.87 39.16
N GLU A 1018 71.70 168.99 40.38
CA GLU A 1018 72.11 170.01 41.36
C GLU A 1018 73.62 169.93 41.71
N LEU A 1019 74.19 168.72 41.73
CA LEU A 1019 75.62 168.50 42.00
C LEU A 1019 76.53 169.01 40.87
N GLU A 1020 76.12 168.91 39.61
CA GLU A 1020 76.90 169.38 38.45
C GLU A 1020 76.86 170.92 38.33
N GLU A 1021 75.74 171.55 38.70
CA GLU A 1021 75.64 173.01 38.86
C GLU A 1021 76.49 173.53 40.03
N LEU A 1022 76.60 172.78 41.12
CA LEU A 1022 77.49 173.12 42.24
C LEU A 1022 78.97 172.96 41.89
N ARG A 1023 79.34 171.95 41.09
CA ARG A 1023 80.72 171.76 40.59
C ARG A 1023 81.18 172.88 39.68
N THR A 1024 80.33 173.34 38.76
CA THR A 1024 80.64 174.49 37.88
C THR A 1024 80.76 175.79 38.68
N ARG A 1025 79.93 176.01 39.71
CA ARG A 1025 80.13 177.11 40.68
C ARG A 1025 81.46 177.04 41.42
N LEU A 1026 81.87 175.86 41.90
CA LEU A 1026 83.14 175.67 42.60
C LEU A 1026 84.36 175.96 41.71
N SER A 1027 84.32 175.56 40.43
CA SER A 1027 85.38 175.86 39.47
C SER A 1027 85.60 177.37 39.32
N ASN A 1028 84.52 178.13 39.13
CA ASN A 1028 84.59 179.59 38.99
C ASN A 1028 85.05 180.31 40.27
N MET A 1029 84.84 179.70 41.45
CA MET A 1029 85.26 180.26 42.73
C MET A 1029 86.77 180.04 42.99
N ASN A 1030 87.34 178.92 42.57
CA ASN A 1030 88.79 178.71 42.61
C ASN A 1030 89.53 179.70 41.71
N GLU A 1031 89.00 179.98 40.51
CA GLU A 1031 89.59 180.94 39.57
C GLU A 1031 89.53 182.41 40.06
N ALA A 1032 88.74 182.69 41.10
CA ALA A 1032 88.76 183.96 41.82
C ALA A 1032 89.76 183.94 42.99
N LEU A 1033 89.83 182.84 43.73
CA LEU A 1033 90.76 182.65 44.87
C LEU A 1033 92.23 182.73 44.43
N GLU A 1034 92.58 182.20 43.27
CA GLU A 1034 93.95 182.23 42.73
C GLU A 1034 94.41 183.67 42.40
N LYS A 1035 93.47 184.54 41.98
CA LYS A 1035 93.70 185.98 41.74
C LYS A 1035 93.84 186.75 43.07
N GLU A 1036 93.12 186.34 44.11
CA GLU A 1036 93.26 186.91 45.46
C GLU A 1036 94.60 186.52 46.13
N GLN A 1037 95.09 185.30 45.90
CA GLN A 1037 96.40 184.87 46.41
C GLN A 1037 97.56 185.68 45.84
N GLN A 1038 97.55 185.98 44.53
CA GLN A 1038 98.56 186.85 43.91
C GLN A 1038 98.57 188.28 44.51
N LEU A 1039 97.39 188.80 44.90
CA LEU A 1039 97.28 190.09 45.58
C LEU A 1039 97.82 190.04 47.03
N ASN A 1040 97.65 188.90 47.71
CA ASN A 1040 98.11 188.68 49.08
C ASN A 1040 99.64 188.55 49.17
N GLU A 1041 100.26 187.93 48.15
CA GLU A 1041 101.73 187.84 48.04
C GLU A 1041 102.39 189.24 47.97
N GLN A 1042 101.79 190.17 47.22
CA GLN A 1042 102.23 191.57 47.14
C GLN A 1042 102.16 192.27 48.52
N LEU A 1043 101.06 192.07 49.26
CA LEU A 1043 100.88 192.64 50.60
C LEU A 1043 101.85 192.08 51.65
N ARG A 1044 102.39 190.86 51.46
CA ARG A 1044 103.45 190.33 52.34
C ARG A 1044 104.77 191.08 52.18
N SER A 1045 105.11 191.47 50.94
CA SER A 1045 106.32 192.25 50.65
C SER A 1045 106.33 193.59 51.38
N ASP A 1046 105.22 194.34 51.29
CA ASP A 1046 105.07 195.65 51.94
C ASP A 1046 105.08 195.56 53.48
N ASN A 1047 104.55 194.48 54.06
CA ASN A 1047 104.56 194.26 55.51
C ASN A 1047 105.96 193.94 56.07
N GLN A 1048 106.83 193.26 55.31
CA GLN A 1048 108.21 193.02 55.75
C GLN A 1048 109.01 194.34 55.83
N LEU A 1049 108.78 195.27 54.90
CA LEU A 1049 109.37 196.61 54.93
C LEU A 1049 108.89 197.46 56.12
N LEU A 1050 107.67 197.22 56.59
CA LEU A 1050 107.09 197.89 57.76
C LEU A 1050 107.62 197.34 59.09
N HIS A 1051 107.79 196.02 59.22
CA HIS A 1051 108.27 195.42 60.48
C HIS A 1051 109.69 195.88 60.85
N GLY A 1052 110.58 196.04 59.86
CA GLY A 1052 111.94 196.58 60.08
C GLY A 1052 111.94 197.96 60.74
N LYS A 1053 110.99 198.83 60.40
CA LYS A 1053 110.88 200.18 60.99
C LYS A 1053 110.29 200.22 62.41
N TYR A 1054 109.66 199.12 62.85
CA TYR A 1054 109.05 199.04 64.18
C TYR A 1054 110.05 198.60 65.27
N GLN A 1055 111.04 197.76 64.91
CA GLN A 1055 112.03 197.28 65.87
C GLN A 1055 112.96 198.41 66.36
N ASP A 1056 113.48 199.24 65.45
CA ASP A 1056 114.34 200.41 65.75
C ASP A 1056 113.68 201.38 66.75
N ALA A 1057 112.37 201.59 66.64
CA ALA A 1057 111.62 202.53 67.48
C ALA A 1057 111.46 202.04 68.94
N ASN A 1058 111.35 200.73 69.15
CA ASN A 1058 110.97 200.17 70.45
C ASN A 1058 112.15 200.04 71.42
N GLN A 1059 113.38 199.86 70.91
CA GLN A 1059 114.56 199.70 71.77
C GLN A 1059 114.97 201.01 72.47
N HIS A 1060 114.78 202.16 71.83
CA HIS A 1060 115.01 203.48 72.45
C HIS A 1060 114.06 203.81 73.62
N ALA A 1061 112.91 203.15 73.74
CA ALA A 1061 111.95 203.42 74.82
C ALA A 1061 112.38 202.81 76.17
N ALA A 1062 113.20 201.75 76.16
CA ALA A 1062 113.55 201.00 77.38
C ALA A 1062 114.53 201.75 78.30
N GLU A 1063 115.40 202.59 77.75
CA GLU A 1063 116.50 203.25 78.49
C GLU A 1063 116.02 204.37 79.44
N ALA A 1064 114.81 204.90 79.22
CA ALA A 1064 114.33 206.11 79.90
C ALA A 1064 113.74 205.88 81.30
N THR A 1065 113.18 204.71 81.60
CA THR A 1065 112.28 204.53 82.76
C THR A 1065 112.99 204.26 84.09
N VAL A 1066 114.09 203.52 84.08
CA VAL A 1066 114.80 203.05 85.29
C VAL A 1066 115.38 204.20 86.13
N ASN A 1067 115.83 205.28 85.49
CA ASN A 1067 116.46 206.45 86.14
C ASN A 1067 115.53 207.29 87.05
N SER A 1068 114.24 206.93 87.15
CA SER A 1068 113.24 207.67 87.93
C SER A 1068 113.00 207.13 89.35
N GLY A 1069 113.13 205.81 89.57
CA GLY A 1069 112.54 205.13 90.73
C GLY A 1069 113.26 205.37 92.07
N GLU A 1070 114.57 205.19 92.14
CA GLU A 1070 115.27 205.13 93.43
C GLU A 1070 115.42 206.48 94.14
N ARG A 1071 115.21 207.59 93.42
CA ARG A 1071 115.18 208.96 93.99
C ARG A 1071 114.12 209.12 95.09
N VAL A 1072 113.08 208.28 95.08
CA VAL A 1072 111.98 208.29 96.07
C VAL A 1072 112.35 207.63 97.40
N LYS A 1073 113.30 206.68 97.44
CA LYS A 1073 113.71 206.00 98.69
C LYS A 1073 114.39 206.94 99.69
N GLY A 1074 115.11 207.97 99.21
CA GLY A 1074 115.81 208.93 100.06
C GLY A 1074 114.89 209.66 101.04
N ASN A 1075 113.71 210.07 100.59
CA ASN A 1075 112.80 210.92 101.38
C ASN A 1075 112.16 210.18 102.57
N ARG A 1076 112.17 208.83 102.59
CA ARG A 1076 111.64 208.05 103.72
C ARG A 1076 112.56 208.07 104.95
N LEU A 1077 113.87 208.29 104.76
CA LEU A 1077 114.89 208.30 105.82
C LEU A 1077 114.80 209.50 106.79
N GLU A 1078 114.00 210.52 106.45
CA GLU A 1078 113.96 211.79 107.19
C GLU A 1078 112.78 211.88 108.18
N LEU A 1079 111.63 211.26 107.87
CA LEU A 1079 110.42 211.32 108.70
C LEU A 1079 110.52 210.49 109.99
N GLU A 1080 111.14 209.31 109.95
CA GLU A 1080 111.31 208.46 111.15
C GLU A 1080 112.19 209.13 112.22
N LYS A 1081 113.13 210.00 111.82
CA LYS A 1081 113.96 210.84 112.72
C LYS A 1081 113.18 211.88 113.52
N ILE A 1082 111.99 212.29 113.05
CA ILE A 1082 111.16 213.32 113.70
C ILE A 1082 110.25 212.69 114.76
N LEU A 1083 109.78 211.45 114.54
CA LEU A 1083 108.71 210.85 115.34
C LEU A 1083 109.17 210.35 116.72
N GLU A 1084 110.32 209.69 116.83
CA GLU A 1084 110.87 209.29 118.15
C GLU A 1084 111.37 210.47 119.00
N LYS A 1085 111.74 211.60 118.38
CA LYS A 1085 111.99 212.86 119.10
C LYS A 1085 110.75 213.37 119.86
N MET A 1086 109.54 212.97 119.48
CA MET A 1086 108.32 213.32 120.22
C MET A 1086 108.05 212.37 121.41
N LYS A 1087 108.30 211.06 121.27
CA LYS A 1087 108.14 210.09 122.37
C LYS A 1087 109.07 210.36 123.56
N ALA A 1088 110.28 210.84 123.30
CA ALA A 1088 111.21 211.30 124.34
C ALA A 1088 110.61 212.41 125.25
N LYS A 1089 109.58 213.13 124.80
CA LYS A 1089 108.96 214.23 125.54
C LYS A 1089 107.79 213.81 126.45
N PHE A 1090 107.15 212.66 126.20
CA PHE A 1090 105.91 212.28 126.89
C PHE A 1090 106.08 211.44 128.17
N LYS A 1091 107.24 210.81 128.41
CA LYS A 1091 107.51 210.09 129.68
C LYS A 1091 108.15 210.96 130.78
N ARG A 1092 108.58 212.18 130.45
CA ARG A 1092 109.31 213.10 131.36
C ARG A 1092 108.41 214.10 132.12
N ILE A 1093 107.11 213.82 132.21
CA ILE A 1093 106.16 214.57 133.04
C ILE A 1093 105.22 213.65 133.87
N LEU A 1094 105.49 212.34 133.90
CA LEU A 1094 105.18 211.55 135.11
C LEU A 1094 106.23 211.76 136.22
N ARG A 1095 107.42 212.33 135.87
CA ARG A 1095 108.27 213.23 136.67
C ARG A 1095 109.42 213.80 135.82
N LYS A 1096 110.11 214.83 136.36
CA LYS A 1096 111.29 215.56 135.83
C LYS A 1096 112.37 214.69 135.18
#